data_AF-A0A7C2ESL4-F1
#
_entry.id   AF-A0A7C2ESL4-F1
#
_cell.length_a   1.000
_cell.length_b   1.000
_cell.length_c   1.000
_cell.angle_alpha   90.00
_cell.angle_beta   90.00
_cell.angle_gamma   90.00
#
_symmetry.space_group_name_H-M   'P 1'
#
loop_
_entity.id
_entity.type
_entity.pdbx_description
1 polymer ?
#
loop_
_entity_poly.entity_id
_entity_poly.type
_entity_poly.pdbx_seq_one_letter_code
_entity_poly.pdbx_strand_id
1 'polypeptide(L)'
;MEAVVKGWLPALTLTCLLCLPGRGDGGLLILCPDPHAPLVAIEIWVRAGSADETRETSGAAHLLEHLIFKGTSHHPPGTLDAAVEAAGGILEASTEREWTRYRMAVLPDRWETPLRMLLEHLLQPALPEAELMRERELILRDEYALHQADPLRVARYALYAQVYGEHPYALPPLGIPESLAKLSREQLVEFHARFYRPDRMVIVVVGPVEAQQVREVITAVLPLTRTFSPAGGGDLPLTPSLSPAGGGDLPLTPSLSPAGRGGYLYSDLLVRYEQTVAEANLLAIAVPAPAAVQPEAMLAAEVVHLALAEPYLGLLWASDDGQAIFTLLQSEYVPRLQSGLMLFFFQCCSNAGDDWKQRVRQRWQASIRQIIEGRARPQLERAKQWLMARHQQAMRNPLERARLYAFYATLGLPSLPDEYAARVESLTAEQIERVARAIFAAGEWEVEPLLVRFSSRSAPQRGAGEGEIFRQTLASGTRVIALRQPGTRQVVIQVLVASGPDAEHGFPTGTAELTARMLFTTTLNETSASLADRIARSGGSLQLHWEPIGVRITAVAEPATLENVLSLLKEGLARAEFDSDALKNALCAAIAERRRMDGIHELPLYDALFRRLDHASLYATAEQLQRVRLEDLRAFYQRYYRPDRFVMVIAGDLPVEQLTELMQRYFGVADGQNIPISGAGSAGDPLSDKGHPAESVHVLIVDAFSRAPAAPTFYIGFGLRVPVRSSEEYAALLVWQAMLCEGKGSLLFRQFREGQGLGYAFGGRTVVWRGEGLLLGFLQLGTERASRRDELLNRLRTALRLKTLEPAALCRAVALVEARWRRDQMDIFEHTRRLVIAEASGVGYLAEQNLPELLKKMEPALFAAFGVK
;
A
#
# COMPACT_ATOMS: atom_id res chain seq x y z
N MET A 1 -17.92 33.02 18.82
CA MET A 1 -16.89 31.99 18.55
C MET A 1 -17.31 30.62 19.06
N GLU A 2 -17.63 30.39 20.35
CA GLU A 2 -18.30 29.13 20.78
C GLU A 2 -19.60 28.84 20.01
N ALA A 3 -20.34 29.88 19.62
CA ALA A 3 -21.59 29.75 18.87
C ALA A 3 -21.42 29.26 17.41
N VAL A 4 -20.24 29.45 16.80
CA VAL A 4 -19.99 28.97 15.42
C VAL A 4 -19.64 27.48 15.44
N VAL A 5 -18.90 27.02 16.46
CA VAL A 5 -18.61 25.58 16.68
C VAL A 5 -19.85 24.82 17.16
N LYS A 6 -20.75 25.45 17.94
CA LYS A 6 -22.01 24.83 18.40
C LYS A 6 -23.10 24.71 17.33
N GLY A 7 -23.03 25.47 16.24
CA GLY A 7 -24.06 25.48 15.19
C GLY A 7 -23.98 24.32 14.18
N TRP A 8 -22.93 23.52 14.21
CA TRP A 8 -22.59 22.52 13.18
C TRP A 8 -22.71 21.06 13.65
N LEU A 9 -23.13 20.82 14.90
CA LEU A 9 -23.17 19.47 15.48
C LEU A 9 -24.63 19.04 15.71
N PRO A 10 -25.22 18.19 14.86
CA PRO A 10 -26.25 17.29 15.33
C PRO A 10 -25.62 16.32 16.34
N ALA A 11 -26.39 15.98 17.38
CA ALA A 11 -25.96 15.16 18.49
C ALA A 11 -25.42 13.78 18.03
N LEU A 12 -24.34 13.34 18.71
CA LEU A 12 -23.66 12.02 18.66
C LEU A 12 -22.61 11.80 17.56
N THR A 13 -21.44 12.45 17.65
CA THR A 13 -20.14 11.87 17.25
C THR A 13 -19.02 12.39 18.17
N LEU A 14 -18.00 11.56 18.44
CA LEU A 14 -17.01 11.80 19.51
C LEU A 14 -15.97 12.89 19.20
N THR A 15 -16.08 13.55 18.04
CA THR A 15 -15.02 14.37 17.46
C THR A 15 -15.02 15.80 18.01
N CYS A 16 -14.09 16.09 18.93
CA CYS A 16 -13.87 17.44 19.45
C CYS A 16 -13.02 18.27 18.48
N LEU A 17 -13.55 19.38 17.98
CA LEU A 17 -12.87 20.36 17.13
C LEU A 17 -12.42 21.57 17.96
N LEU A 18 -11.15 21.95 17.84
CA LEU A 18 -10.53 23.04 18.59
C LEU A 18 -9.59 23.86 17.72
N CYS A 19 -9.56 25.17 17.90
CA CYS A 19 -8.55 26.01 17.27
C CYS A 19 -7.21 25.91 18.03
N LEU A 20 -6.11 25.79 17.29
CA LEU A 20 -4.77 25.93 17.86
C LEU A 20 -4.52 27.43 18.17
N PRO A 21 -3.97 27.80 19.35
CA PRO A 21 -3.78 29.20 19.72
C PRO A 21 -2.73 29.93 18.86
N GLY A 22 -3.03 31.17 18.47
CA GLY A 22 -2.17 32.01 17.64
C GLY A 22 -2.73 33.44 17.44
N ARG A 23 -2.33 34.11 16.36
CA ARG A 23 -2.98 35.34 15.85
C ARG A 23 -3.67 35.01 14.52
N GLY A 24 -4.92 34.56 14.57
CA GLY A 24 -5.73 34.12 13.42
C GLY A 24 -6.19 32.66 13.58
N ASP A 25 -7.42 32.33 13.18
CA ASP A 25 -8.14 31.12 13.64
C ASP A 25 -7.84 29.83 12.84
N GLY A 26 -6.76 29.78 12.04
CA GLY A 26 -6.57 28.80 10.96
C GLY A 26 -6.09 27.39 11.34
N GLY A 27 -5.41 27.23 12.48
CA GLY A 27 -4.87 25.94 12.93
C GLY A 27 -5.94 25.10 13.62
N LEU A 28 -6.01 23.80 13.32
CA LEU A 28 -7.08 22.92 13.80
C LEU A 28 -6.54 21.71 14.57
N LEU A 29 -7.10 21.45 15.74
CA LEU A 29 -6.93 20.21 16.50
C LEU A 29 -8.25 19.43 16.45
N ILE A 30 -8.19 18.20 15.96
CA ILE A 30 -9.29 17.25 15.91
C ILE A 30 -8.96 16.08 16.84
N LEU A 31 -9.78 15.85 17.86
CA LEU A 31 -9.62 14.73 18.78
C LEU A 31 -10.77 13.76 18.61
N CYS A 32 -10.46 12.49 18.32
CA CYS A 32 -11.43 11.41 18.27
C CYS A 32 -11.04 10.33 19.31
N PRO A 33 -11.38 10.51 20.60
CA PRO A 33 -11.18 9.48 21.60
C PRO A 33 -11.89 8.19 21.22
N ASP A 34 -11.16 7.08 21.26
CA ASP A 34 -11.66 5.75 20.96
C ASP A 34 -10.99 4.74 21.90
N PRO A 35 -11.65 4.37 23.03
CA PRO A 35 -11.05 3.48 24.02
C PRO A 35 -10.81 2.06 23.51
N HIS A 36 -11.41 1.68 22.38
CA HIS A 36 -11.27 0.35 21.78
C HIS A 36 -10.26 0.32 20.63
N ALA A 37 -9.74 1.47 20.19
CA ALA A 37 -8.73 1.52 19.15
C ALA A 37 -7.43 0.85 19.66
N PRO A 38 -6.80 -0.03 18.87
CA PRO A 38 -5.65 -0.80 19.33
C PRO A 38 -4.35 0.03 19.39
N LEU A 39 -4.35 1.23 18.81
CA LEU A 39 -3.21 2.15 18.66
C LEU A 39 -3.70 3.60 18.77
N VAL A 40 -2.77 4.52 18.99
CA VAL A 40 -2.99 5.96 18.82
C VAL A 40 -2.45 6.40 17.47
N ALA A 41 -3.35 6.80 16.58
CA ALA A 41 -3.06 7.36 15.26
C ALA A 41 -3.00 8.89 15.34
N ILE A 42 -1.93 9.47 14.82
CA ILE A 42 -1.64 10.89 14.84
C ILE A 42 -1.32 11.33 13.41
N GLU A 43 -1.99 12.39 12.98
CA GLU A 43 -1.78 13.04 11.68
C GLU A 43 -1.49 14.51 11.92
N ILE A 44 -0.35 14.99 11.42
CA ILE A 44 -0.01 16.41 11.44
C ILE A 44 0.21 16.85 10.01
N TRP A 45 -0.67 17.72 9.52
CA TRP A 45 -0.64 18.23 8.16
C TRP A 45 -0.30 19.69 8.20
N VAL A 46 0.84 20.03 7.61
CA VAL A 46 1.25 21.43 7.39
C VAL A 46 0.73 21.84 6.03
N ARG A 47 -0.05 22.92 5.95
CA ARG A 47 -0.53 23.50 4.68
C ARG A 47 0.61 24.20 3.94
N ALA A 48 1.55 23.40 3.46
CA ALA A 48 2.76 23.80 2.76
C ALA A 48 3.22 22.65 1.87
N GLY A 49 3.34 22.89 0.57
CA GLY A 49 3.78 21.88 -0.39
C GLY A 49 4.47 22.50 -1.60
N SER A 50 4.58 21.75 -2.70
CA SER A 50 5.26 22.27 -3.90
C SER A 50 4.52 23.42 -4.59
N ALA A 51 3.24 23.62 -4.31
CA ALA A 51 2.47 24.76 -4.80
C ALA A 51 2.82 26.07 -4.09
N ASP A 52 3.52 26.00 -2.94
CA ASP A 52 4.01 27.15 -2.20
C ASP A 52 5.46 27.54 -2.59
N GLU A 53 6.03 26.83 -3.57
CA GLU A 53 7.37 27.04 -4.11
C GLU A 53 7.36 27.93 -5.35
N THR A 54 8.52 28.47 -5.71
CA THR A 54 8.78 29.06 -7.02
C THR A 54 9.67 28.13 -7.83
N ARG A 55 9.93 28.47 -9.10
CA ARG A 55 10.86 27.71 -9.93
C ARG A 55 12.28 27.67 -9.33
N GLU A 56 12.68 28.75 -8.68
CA GLU A 56 13.99 28.92 -8.04
C GLU A 56 14.10 28.18 -6.71
N THR A 57 12.97 27.97 -6.02
CA THR A 57 12.89 27.26 -4.73
C THR A 57 12.25 25.87 -4.85
N SER A 58 12.11 25.34 -6.06
CA SER A 58 11.43 24.06 -6.30
C SER A 58 12.18 22.89 -5.64
N GLY A 59 11.46 22.12 -4.82
CA GLY A 59 12.01 21.07 -3.97
C GLY A 59 12.27 21.50 -2.51
N ALA A 60 11.98 22.76 -2.16
CA ALA A 60 12.13 23.25 -0.78
C ALA A 60 11.25 22.53 0.23
N ALA A 61 9.96 22.31 -0.08
CA ALA A 61 9.03 21.63 0.82
C ALA A 61 9.50 20.19 1.11
N HIS A 62 9.91 19.49 0.06
CA HIS A 62 10.36 18.11 0.16
C HIS A 62 11.72 17.97 0.85
N LEU A 63 12.70 18.83 0.53
CA LEU A 63 13.98 18.83 1.25
C LEU A 63 13.80 19.22 2.73
N LEU A 64 12.90 20.15 3.03
CA LEU A 64 12.58 20.52 4.41
C LEU A 64 11.95 19.35 5.18
N GLU A 65 11.05 18.60 4.55
CA GLU A 65 10.44 17.38 5.14
C GLU A 65 11.51 16.38 5.59
N HIS A 66 12.54 16.12 4.76
CA HIS A 66 13.68 15.29 5.15
C HIS A 66 14.49 15.89 6.32
N LEU A 67 14.70 17.21 6.30
CA LEU A 67 15.54 17.89 7.28
C LEU A 67 14.90 18.06 8.66
N ILE A 68 13.57 18.02 8.72
CA ILE A 68 12.84 18.06 10.00
C ILE A 68 13.18 16.88 10.89
N PHE A 69 13.59 15.74 10.33
CA PHE A 69 14.05 14.58 11.12
C PHE A 69 15.50 14.69 11.59
N LYS A 70 16.24 15.75 11.22
CA LYS A 70 17.66 15.94 11.53
C LYS A 70 17.90 16.70 12.84
N GLY A 71 16.98 16.54 13.78
CA GLY A 71 17.10 17.05 15.13
C GLY A 71 16.61 18.48 15.33
N THR A 72 16.54 18.85 16.59
CA THR A 72 16.24 20.19 17.12
C THR A 72 17.41 20.68 17.99
N SER A 73 17.26 21.84 18.62
CA SER A 73 18.21 22.28 19.66
C SER A 73 18.23 21.38 20.90
N HIS A 74 17.14 20.67 21.20
CA HIS A 74 17.03 19.79 22.38
C HIS A 74 17.23 18.30 22.04
N HIS A 75 16.96 17.92 20.79
CA HIS A 75 16.94 16.54 20.35
C HIS A 75 17.93 16.32 19.21
N PRO A 76 19.02 15.56 19.40
CA PRO A 76 19.94 15.27 18.32
C PRO A 76 19.28 14.39 17.23
N PRO A 77 19.85 14.35 16.00
CA PRO A 77 19.36 13.49 14.93
C PRO A 77 19.14 12.04 15.38
N GLY A 78 18.06 11.41 14.88
CA GLY A 78 17.70 10.01 15.17
C GLY A 78 16.98 9.77 16.50
N THR A 79 16.94 10.75 17.41
CA THR A 79 16.23 10.56 18.70
C THR A 79 14.72 10.48 18.57
N LEU A 80 14.11 11.24 17.65
CA LEU A 80 12.68 11.12 17.33
C LEU A 80 12.34 9.73 16.81
N ASP A 81 13.11 9.24 15.84
CA ASP A 81 12.93 7.91 15.28
C ASP A 81 13.04 6.82 16.36
N ALA A 82 14.05 6.92 17.22
CA ALA A 82 14.23 6.00 18.34
C ALA A 82 13.07 6.05 19.35
N ALA A 83 12.56 7.24 19.67
CA ALA A 83 11.42 7.41 20.57
C ALA A 83 10.13 6.82 19.99
N VAL A 84 9.88 7.06 18.70
CA VAL A 84 8.75 6.46 17.97
C VAL A 84 8.86 4.94 17.97
N GLU A 85 10.01 4.38 17.58
CA GLU A 85 10.18 2.92 17.51
C GLU A 85 10.09 2.25 18.89
N ALA A 86 10.61 2.90 19.95
CA ALA A 86 10.45 2.43 21.33
C ALA A 86 8.98 2.45 21.79
N ALA A 87 8.17 3.36 21.23
CA ALA A 87 6.72 3.37 21.39
C ALA A 87 5.99 2.35 20.51
N GLY A 88 6.72 1.45 19.83
CA GLY A 88 6.19 0.50 18.84
C GLY A 88 5.77 1.18 17.54
N GLY A 89 6.15 2.42 17.35
CA GLY A 89 5.55 3.27 16.36
C GLY A 89 6.15 3.20 14.97
N ILE A 90 5.38 3.71 14.03
CA ILE A 90 5.86 4.12 12.70
C ILE A 90 5.71 5.63 12.60
N LEU A 91 6.66 6.27 11.92
CA LEU A 91 6.61 7.68 11.56
C LEU A 91 6.94 7.78 10.07
N GLU A 92 5.99 8.30 9.32
CA GLU A 92 6.07 8.49 7.88
C GLU A 92 5.83 9.96 7.58
N ALA A 93 6.47 10.46 6.55
CA ALA A 93 6.16 11.77 5.99
C ALA A 93 6.01 11.69 4.47
N SER A 94 5.27 12.64 3.93
CA SER A 94 5.07 12.77 2.49
C SER A 94 4.75 14.21 2.15
N THR A 95 5.43 14.71 1.12
CA THR A 95 5.19 16.03 0.55
C THR A 95 4.33 15.92 -0.70
N GLU A 96 3.29 16.74 -0.76
CA GLU A 96 2.40 16.91 -1.91
C GLU A 96 2.33 18.38 -2.32
N ARG A 97 1.48 18.71 -3.29
CA ARG A 97 1.37 20.09 -3.80
C ARG A 97 0.93 21.10 -2.75
N GLU A 98 -0.03 20.78 -1.90
CA GLU A 98 -0.65 21.76 -0.99
C GLU A 98 -0.29 21.53 0.48
N TRP A 99 0.37 20.41 0.76
CA TRP A 99 0.58 19.98 2.12
C TRP A 99 1.79 19.07 2.24
N THR A 100 2.36 19.10 3.44
CA THR A 100 3.35 18.15 3.92
C THR A 100 2.72 17.44 5.11
N ARG A 101 2.62 16.12 5.02
CA ARG A 101 1.95 15.26 6.00
C ARG A 101 2.98 14.51 6.81
N TYR A 102 2.76 14.45 8.13
CA TYR A 102 3.49 13.63 9.08
C TYR A 102 2.50 12.69 9.76
N ARG A 103 2.64 11.39 9.51
CA ARG A 103 1.78 10.34 10.05
C ARG A 103 2.56 9.56 11.09
N MET A 104 1.97 9.42 12.27
CA MET A 104 2.52 8.60 13.34
C MET A 104 1.46 7.64 13.89
N ALA A 105 1.87 6.42 14.20
CA ALA A 105 1.04 5.45 14.90
C ALA A 105 1.88 4.82 16.01
N VAL A 106 1.36 4.72 17.22
CA VAL A 106 2.09 4.25 18.41
C VAL A 106 1.18 3.43 19.32
N LEU A 107 1.77 2.67 20.25
CA LEU A 107 1.01 1.94 21.27
C LEU A 107 0.22 2.90 22.20
N PRO A 108 -0.97 2.50 22.68
CA PRO A 108 -1.87 3.31 23.52
C PRO A 108 -1.23 4.05 24.70
N ASP A 109 -0.26 3.43 25.36
CA ASP A 109 0.41 3.91 26.57
C ASP A 109 1.66 4.76 26.28
N ARG A 110 2.02 4.97 25.00
CA ARG A 110 3.35 5.51 24.61
C ARG A 110 3.31 6.69 23.65
N TRP A 111 2.18 7.39 23.52
CA TRP A 111 2.02 8.46 22.53
C TRP A 111 2.56 9.84 22.93
N GLU A 112 2.65 10.13 24.24
CA GLU A 112 2.99 11.46 24.78
C GLU A 112 4.31 11.99 24.21
N THR A 113 5.37 11.21 24.40
CA THR A 113 6.74 11.64 24.13
C THR A 113 7.00 11.73 22.63
N PRO A 114 6.63 10.74 21.78
CA PRO A 114 6.75 10.87 20.33
C PRO A 114 5.98 12.07 19.77
N LEU A 115 4.75 12.36 20.26
CA LEU A 115 3.97 13.52 19.81
C LEU A 115 4.66 14.84 20.15
N ARG A 116 5.12 14.97 21.41
CA ARG A 116 5.87 16.15 21.87
C ARG A 116 7.11 16.39 21.01
N MET A 117 7.91 15.35 20.80
CA MET A 117 9.13 15.43 19.99
C MET A 117 8.83 15.77 18.53
N LEU A 118 7.79 15.17 17.92
CA LEU A 118 7.43 15.46 16.54
C LEU A 118 7.00 16.93 16.37
N LEU A 119 6.17 17.45 17.28
CA LEU A 119 5.76 18.86 17.26
C LEU A 119 6.96 19.80 17.39
N GLU A 120 7.93 19.47 18.24
CA GLU A 120 9.16 20.25 18.36
C GLU A 120 9.99 20.21 17.07
N HIS A 121 10.17 19.05 16.45
CA HIS A 121 10.87 18.93 15.17
C HIS A 121 10.20 19.75 14.06
N LEU A 122 8.87 19.79 14.04
CA LEU A 122 8.13 20.59 13.06
C LEU A 122 8.27 22.10 13.30
N LEU A 123 8.27 22.54 14.56
CA LEU A 123 8.24 23.96 14.91
C LEU A 123 9.63 24.59 15.11
N GLN A 124 10.63 23.78 15.48
CA GLN A 124 11.99 24.21 15.81
C GLN A 124 13.08 23.26 15.28
N PRO A 125 13.10 22.92 13.98
CA PRO A 125 14.17 22.10 13.42
C PRO A 125 15.52 22.85 13.48
N ALA A 126 16.60 22.12 13.72
CA ALA A 126 17.95 22.70 13.77
C ALA A 126 18.46 23.12 12.39
N LEU A 127 17.99 22.45 11.33
CA LEU A 127 18.42 22.57 9.94
C LEU A 127 19.95 22.68 9.79
N PRO A 128 20.73 21.66 10.19
CA PRO A 128 22.19 21.72 10.12
C PRO A 128 22.68 21.75 8.66
N GLU A 129 23.61 22.66 8.34
CA GLU A 129 24.15 22.82 6.97
C GLU A 129 24.71 21.51 6.38
N ALA A 130 25.45 20.75 7.19
CA ALA A 130 26.04 19.49 6.75
C ALA A 130 24.98 18.44 6.41
N GLU A 131 23.88 18.39 7.16
CA GLU A 131 22.76 17.47 6.88
C GLU A 131 21.96 17.92 5.65
N LEU A 132 21.79 19.23 5.44
CA LEU A 132 21.20 19.78 4.22
C LEU A 132 21.98 19.34 2.99
N MET A 133 23.30 19.58 2.97
CA MET A 133 24.14 19.19 1.83
C MET A 133 24.04 17.70 1.55
N ARG A 134 24.09 16.88 2.61
CA ARG A 134 23.99 15.41 2.51
C ARG A 134 22.64 14.95 1.96
N GLU A 135 21.53 15.44 2.51
CA GLU A 135 20.18 15.04 2.05
C GLU A 135 19.90 15.52 0.63
N ARG A 136 20.34 16.74 0.26
CA ARG A 136 20.24 17.23 -1.12
C ARG A 136 20.96 16.32 -2.11
N GLU A 137 22.19 15.90 -1.80
CA GLU A 137 22.94 14.96 -2.64
C GLU A 137 22.25 13.58 -2.72
N LEU A 138 21.68 13.09 -1.61
CA LEU A 138 20.96 11.83 -1.57
C LEU A 138 19.69 11.87 -2.44
N ILE A 139 18.88 12.92 -2.34
CA ILE A 139 17.66 13.09 -3.15
C ILE A 139 18.03 13.13 -4.64
N LEU A 140 18.98 13.99 -5.03
CA LEU A 140 19.41 14.15 -6.42
C LEU A 140 19.98 12.87 -7.03
N ARG A 141 20.72 12.07 -6.24
CA ARG A 141 21.37 10.84 -6.73
C ARG A 141 20.44 9.64 -6.72
N ASP A 142 19.78 9.38 -5.60
CA ASP A 142 19.11 8.10 -5.36
C ASP A 142 17.61 8.21 -5.64
N GLU A 143 16.95 9.24 -5.10
CA GLU A 143 15.50 9.36 -5.21
C GLU A 143 15.04 9.73 -6.61
N TYR A 144 15.72 10.67 -7.28
CA TYR A 144 15.45 10.96 -8.69
C TYR A 144 15.62 9.72 -9.57
N ALA A 145 16.64 8.89 -9.33
CA ALA A 145 16.84 7.66 -10.09
C ALA A 145 15.68 6.67 -9.88
N LEU A 146 15.19 6.52 -8.65
CA LEU A 146 14.02 5.69 -8.34
C LEU A 146 12.73 6.25 -8.94
N HIS A 147 12.52 7.56 -8.90
CA HIS A 147 11.37 8.20 -9.51
C HIS A 147 11.37 8.07 -11.03
N GLN A 148 12.55 8.15 -11.67
CA GLN A 148 12.70 7.94 -13.11
C GLN A 148 12.49 6.49 -13.53
N ALA A 149 12.74 5.53 -12.63
CA ALA A 149 12.45 4.12 -12.87
C ALA A 149 10.94 3.79 -12.77
N ASP A 150 10.10 4.70 -12.27
CA ASP A 150 8.65 4.55 -12.16
C ASP A 150 7.92 5.38 -13.24
N PRO A 151 7.54 4.78 -14.37
CA PRO A 151 6.95 5.52 -15.49
C PRO A 151 5.54 6.04 -15.22
N LEU A 152 4.78 5.45 -14.27
CA LEU A 152 3.49 6.05 -13.87
C LEU A 152 3.72 7.38 -13.20
N ARG A 153 4.76 7.47 -12.36
CA ARG A 153 5.14 8.71 -11.71
C ARG A 153 5.62 9.76 -12.69
N VAL A 154 6.43 9.37 -13.67
CA VAL A 154 6.86 10.24 -14.77
C VAL A 154 5.67 10.73 -15.59
N ALA A 155 4.81 9.81 -16.05
CA ALA A 155 3.60 10.14 -16.80
C ALA A 155 2.67 11.07 -16.00
N ARG A 156 2.52 10.82 -14.70
CA ARG A 156 1.77 11.68 -13.79
C ARG A 156 2.34 13.10 -13.75
N TYR A 157 3.65 13.27 -13.51
CA TYR A 157 4.25 14.61 -13.48
C TYR A 157 4.13 15.33 -14.83
N ALA A 158 4.27 14.61 -15.95
CA ALA A 158 4.06 15.17 -17.28
C ALA A 158 2.60 15.65 -17.48
N LEU A 159 1.62 14.84 -17.09
CA LEU A 159 0.20 15.21 -17.16
C LEU A 159 -0.12 16.43 -16.27
N TYR A 160 0.41 16.47 -15.04
CA TYR A 160 0.26 17.65 -14.19
C TYR A 160 0.87 18.91 -14.83
N ALA A 161 2.09 18.83 -15.37
CA ALA A 161 2.73 19.97 -16.02
C ALA A 161 1.92 20.45 -17.25
N GLN A 162 1.39 19.51 -18.04
CA GLN A 162 0.60 19.83 -19.23
C GLN A 162 -0.78 20.42 -18.91
N VAL A 163 -1.47 19.88 -17.90
CA VAL A 163 -2.82 20.34 -17.50
C VAL A 163 -2.75 21.68 -16.79
N TYR A 164 -1.77 21.86 -15.88
CA TYR A 164 -1.70 23.04 -15.04
C TYR A 164 -0.83 24.17 -15.62
N GLY A 165 0.07 23.88 -16.56
CA GLY A 165 0.87 24.90 -17.26
C GLY A 165 1.68 25.76 -16.28
N GLU A 166 1.32 27.05 -16.18
CA GLU A 166 1.99 28.02 -15.28
C GLU A 166 1.51 27.95 -13.83
N HIS A 167 0.41 27.23 -13.58
CA HIS A 167 -0.17 27.12 -12.24
C HIS A 167 0.78 26.36 -11.30
N PRO A 168 0.89 26.71 -10.00
CA PRO A 168 1.84 26.08 -9.08
C PRO A 168 1.74 24.55 -8.97
N TYR A 169 0.56 23.96 -9.22
CA TYR A 169 0.38 22.51 -9.31
C TYR A 169 1.17 21.83 -10.45
N ALA A 170 1.69 22.57 -11.42
CA ALA A 170 2.61 22.05 -12.41
C ALA A 170 3.98 21.68 -11.79
N LEU A 171 4.37 22.28 -10.66
CA LEU A 171 5.62 21.97 -9.99
C LEU A 171 5.57 20.55 -9.38
N PRO A 172 6.57 19.70 -9.68
CA PRO A 172 6.64 18.36 -9.10
C PRO A 172 6.96 18.45 -7.61
N PRO A 173 6.30 17.64 -6.74
CA PRO A 173 6.66 17.57 -5.32
C PRO A 173 8.14 17.22 -5.05
N LEU A 174 8.77 16.46 -5.95
CA LEU A 174 10.19 16.11 -5.84
C LEU A 174 11.14 17.33 -6.04
N GLY A 175 10.64 18.40 -6.67
CA GLY A 175 11.42 19.56 -7.09
C GLY A 175 11.96 19.47 -8.51
N ILE A 176 12.59 20.56 -8.96
CA ILE A 176 13.36 20.62 -10.22
C ILE A 176 14.84 20.38 -9.88
N PRO A 177 15.54 19.42 -10.50
CA PRO A 177 16.93 19.07 -10.13
C PRO A 177 17.88 20.27 -10.06
N GLU A 178 17.78 21.18 -11.03
CA GLU A 178 18.64 22.36 -11.14
C GLU A 178 18.39 23.39 -10.03
N SER A 179 17.13 23.49 -9.57
CA SER A 179 16.75 24.35 -8.45
C SER A 179 17.16 23.70 -7.12
N LEU A 180 16.81 22.43 -6.93
CA LEU A 180 17.15 21.67 -5.74
C LEU A 180 18.67 21.67 -5.49
N ALA A 181 19.48 21.51 -6.53
CA ALA A 181 20.95 21.55 -6.45
C ALA A 181 21.51 22.89 -5.93
N LYS A 182 20.77 23.99 -6.09
CA LYS A 182 21.19 25.35 -5.70
C LYS A 182 20.50 25.86 -4.44
N LEU A 183 19.52 25.12 -3.92
CA LEU A 183 18.72 25.56 -2.78
C LEU A 183 19.62 25.80 -1.54
N SER A 184 19.52 26.99 -0.96
CA SER A 184 20.33 27.40 0.19
C SER A 184 19.62 27.15 1.53
N ARG A 185 20.40 27.09 2.60
CA ARG A 185 19.84 26.98 3.96
C ARG A 185 18.97 28.17 4.33
N GLU A 186 19.35 29.38 3.92
CA GLU A 186 18.59 30.60 4.17
C GLU A 186 17.20 30.51 3.55
N GLN A 187 17.09 30.01 2.31
CA GLN A 187 15.81 29.81 1.64
C GLN A 187 14.95 28.78 2.35
N LEU A 188 15.54 27.69 2.86
CA LEU A 188 14.81 26.69 3.66
C LEU A 188 14.35 27.22 5.02
N VAL A 189 15.19 28.02 5.69
CA VAL A 189 14.83 28.69 6.95
C VAL A 189 13.69 29.68 6.72
N GLU A 190 13.71 30.43 5.61
CA GLU A 190 12.64 31.34 5.23
C GLU A 190 11.35 30.58 4.91
N PHE A 191 11.44 29.49 4.14
CA PHE A 191 10.30 28.62 3.83
C PHE A 191 9.69 28.02 5.12
N HIS A 192 10.53 27.49 6.00
CA HIS A 192 10.11 26.98 7.31
C HIS A 192 9.41 28.06 8.14
N ALA A 193 10.04 29.24 8.30
CA ALA A 193 9.49 30.33 9.08
C ALA A 193 8.15 30.86 8.54
N ARG A 194 7.98 30.80 7.21
CA ARG A 194 6.73 31.22 6.56
C ARG A 194 5.60 30.22 6.76
N PHE A 195 5.88 28.92 6.65
CA PHE A 195 4.85 27.90 6.49
C PHE A 195 4.67 26.94 7.66
N TYR A 196 5.71 26.64 8.44
CA TYR A 196 5.66 25.71 9.57
C TYR A 196 5.24 26.43 10.85
N ARG A 197 4.01 26.94 10.82
CA ARG A 197 3.39 27.66 11.94
C ARG A 197 2.14 26.93 12.45
N PRO A 198 1.79 27.03 13.74
CA PRO A 198 0.61 26.38 14.30
C PRO A 198 -0.70 26.73 13.58
N ASP A 199 -0.86 27.97 13.11
CA ASP A 199 -2.05 28.43 12.37
C ASP A 199 -2.19 27.80 10.96
N ARG A 200 -1.16 27.10 10.47
CA ARG A 200 -1.17 26.36 9.21
C ARG A 200 -1.19 24.84 9.41
N MET A 201 -1.33 24.38 10.64
CA MET A 201 -1.32 22.96 10.98
C MET A 201 -2.72 22.43 11.24
N VAL A 202 -2.99 21.23 10.71
CA VAL A 202 -4.11 20.38 11.16
C VAL A 202 -3.49 19.21 11.91
N ILE A 203 -3.84 19.08 13.20
CA ILE A 203 -3.42 17.97 14.06
C ILE A 203 -4.65 17.12 14.34
N VAL A 204 -4.59 15.84 14.01
CA VAL A 204 -5.65 14.88 14.31
C VAL A 204 -5.10 13.77 15.19
N VAL A 205 -5.77 13.47 16.29
CA VAL A 205 -5.42 12.37 17.19
C VAL A 205 -6.63 11.46 17.35
N VAL A 206 -6.44 10.18 17.01
CA VAL A 206 -7.47 9.15 17.08
C VAL A 206 -6.93 7.96 17.87
N GLY A 207 -7.60 7.57 18.95
CA GLY A 207 -7.19 6.41 19.74
C GLY A 207 -7.61 6.49 21.20
N PRO A 208 -7.13 5.57 22.06
CA PRO A 208 -7.44 5.53 23.48
C PRO A 208 -6.66 6.63 24.22
N VAL A 209 -7.06 7.89 24.02
CA VAL A 209 -6.44 9.08 24.59
C VAL A 209 -7.44 9.93 25.34
N GLU A 210 -6.98 10.54 26.43
CA GLU A 210 -7.73 11.56 27.15
C GLU A 210 -7.56 12.91 26.45
N ALA A 211 -8.68 13.51 26.03
CA ALA A 211 -8.67 14.76 25.26
C ALA A 211 -7.93 15.89 25.99
N GLN A 212 -8.00 15.92 27.32
CA GLN A 212 -7.34 16.93 28.14
C GLN A 212 -5.80 16.78 28.12
N GLN A 213 -5.27 15.56 28.25
CA GLN A 213 -3.81 15.37 28.20
C GLN A 213 -3.25 15.69 26.81
N VAL A 214 -3.96 15.34 25.72
CA VAL A 214 -3.51 15.71 24.37
C VAL A 214 -3.42 17.23 24.21
N ARG A 215 -4.42 17.97 24.74
CA ARG A 215 -4.39 19.44 24.76
C ARG A 215 -3.21 19.97 25.56
N GLU A 216 -2.92 19.39 26.72
CA GLU A 216 -1.79 19.79 27.57
C GLU A 216 -0.45 19.58 26.86
N VAL A 217 -0.26 18.44 26.18
CA VAL A 217 0.94 18.16 25.39
C VAL A 217 1.12 19.20 24.28
N ILE A 218 0.07 19.45 23.49
CA ILE A 218 0.12 20.42 22.38
C ILE A 218 0.37 21.83 22.93
N THR A 219 -0.38 22.25 23.95
CA THR A 219 -0.25 23.59 24.56
C THR A 219 1.09 23.79 25.26
N ALA A 220 1.78 22.73 25.68
CA ALA A 220 3.13 22.84 26.23
C ALA A 220 4.19 23.11 25.14
N VAL A 221 3.96 22.68 23.89
CA VAL A 221 4.94 22.83 22.80
C VAL A 221 4.70 24.12 22.00
N LEU A 222 3.45 24.53 21.79
CA LEU A 222 3.09 25.73 21.01
C LEU A 222 3.72 27.06 21.50
N PRO A 223 3.88 27.34 22.81
CA PRO A 223 4.48 28.59 23.30
C PRO A 223 5.97 28.73 22.97
N LEU A 224 6.63 27.65 22.53
CA LEU A 224 8.04 27.68 22.14
C LEU A 224 8.22 28.41 20.79
N THR A 225 7.16 28.74 20.05
CA THR A 225 7.29 29.45 18.78
C THR A 225 7.87 30.85 18.97
N ARG A 226 8.96 31.17 18.25
CA ARG A 226 9.44 32.55 18.08
C ARG A 226 8.27 33.42 17.61
N THR A 227 8.23 34.68 18.02
CA THR A 227 7.28 35.67 17.50
C THR A 227 7.38 35.73 15.98
N PHE A 228 6.44 35.07 15.28
CA PHE A 228 6.34 35.14 13.83
C PHE A 228 5.80 36.53 13.47
N SER A 229 6.58 37.31 12.71
CA SER A 229 6.05 38.51 12.05
C SER A 229 5.14 38.05 10.90
N PRO A 230 3.91 38.56 10.78
CA PRO A 230 3.08 38.27 9.62
C PRO A 230 3.79 38.83 8.39
N ALA A 231 4.38 37.95 7.57
CA ALA A 231 4.88 38.33 6.27
C ALA A 231 3.65 38.63 5.39
N GLY A 232 3.45 39.89 5.04
CA GLY A 232 2.47 40.30 4.03
C GLY A 232 2.89 39.75 2.68
N GLY A 233 2.33 38.62 2.27
CA GLY A 233 2.65 37.99 1.00
C GLY A 233 1.73 36.83 0.68
N GLY A 234 0.65 37.13 -0.05
CA GLY A 234 -0.15 36.21 -0.86
C GLY A 234 -0.27 34.78 -0.36
N ASP A 235 -0.80 34.56 0.84
CA ASP A 235 -1.34 33.25 1.20
C ASP A 235 -2.52 32.96 0.26
N LEU A 236 -2.58 31.76 -0.33
CA LEU A 236 -3.85 31.26 -0.86
C LEU A 236 -4.82 31.23 0.33
N PRO A 237 -5.85 32.08 0.36
CA PRO A 237 -6.62 32.27 1.58
C PRO A 237 -7.43 31.00 1.85
N LEU A 238 -7.53 30.62 3.14
CA LEU A 238 -8.27 29.44 3.61
C LEU A 238 -9.72 29.40 3.09
N THR A 239 -10.25 30.57 2.74
CA THR A 239 -11.41 30.79 1.87
C THR A 239 -10.96 31.55 0.63
N PRO A 240 -10.94 30.94 -0.57
CA PRO A 240 -10.67 31.65 -1.82
C PRO A 240 -11.49 32.93 -1.90
N SER A 241 -10.84 34.07 -2.17
CA SER A 241 -11.39 35.41 -1.94
C SER A 241 -12.39 35.85 -3.01
N LEU A 242 -13.41 35.03 -3.23
CA LEU A 242 -14.44 35.19 -4.23
C LEU A 242 -15.50 36.16 -3.70
N SER A 243 -15.21 37.44 -3.74
CA SER A 243 -16.29 38.44 -3.80
C SER A 243 -17.22 38.04 -4.96
N PRO A 244 -18.55 37.92 -4.74
CA PRO A 244 -19.49 37.69 -5.84
C PRO A 244 -19.60 39.00 -6.63
N ALA A 245 -18.62 39.25 -7.50
CA ALA A 245 -18.75 40.28 -8.52
C ALA A 245 -19.69 39.73 -9.61
N GLY A 246 -20.99 39.79 -9.33
CA GLY A 246 -22.07 39.34 -10.21
C GLY A 246 -22.60 37.96 -9.82
N GLY A 247 -23.90 37.87 -9.56
CA GLY A 247 -24.59 36.63 -9.18
C GLY A 247 -24.68 35.58 -10.29
N GLY A 248 -23.54 34.99 -10.66
CA GLY A 248 -23.45 33.79 -11.48
C GLY A 248 -22.80 32.65 -10.70
N ASP A 249 -23.25 31.41 -10.94
CA ASP A 249 -22.64 30.19 -10.39
C ASP A 249 -21.13 30.15 -10.73
N LEU A 250 -20.30 29.78 -9.75
CA LEU A 250 -18.88 29.50 -10.00
C LEU A 250 -18.75 28.41 -11.08
N PRO A 251 -17.82 28.53 -12.04
CA PRO A 251 -17.63 27.48 -13.03
C PRO A 251 -17.22 26.17 -12.33
N LEU A 252 -17.88 25.07 -12.70
CA LEU A 252 -17.65 23.73 -12.14
C LEU A 252 -16.24 23.20 -12.40
N THR A 253 -15.56 23.74 -13.41
CA THR A 253 -14.16 23.47 -13.75
C THR A 253 -13.47 24.80 -14.00
N PRO A 254 -12.24 25.03 -13.49
CA PRO A 254 -11.49 26.23 -13.82
C PRO A 254 -11.21 26.29 -15.34
N SER A 255 -11.25 27.48 -15.91
CA SER A 255 -10.83 27.72 -17.29
C SER A 255 -9.31 27.62 -17.38
N LEU A 256 -8.79 26.39 -17.42
CA LEU A 256 -7.39 26.13 -17.75
C LEU A 256 -7.24 26.40 -19.25
N SER A 257 -6.50 27.44 -19.63
CA SER A 257 -6.19 27.67 -21.03
C SER A 257 -5.34 26.49 -21.51
N PRO A 258 -5.73 25.72 -22.55
CA PRO A 258 -4.82 24.75 -23.14
C PRO A 258 -3.58 25.52 -23.55
N ALA A 259 -2.43 25.14 -23.00
CA ALA A 259 -1.20 25.85 -23.27
C ALA A 259 -1.06 26.00 -24.79
N GLY A 260 -0.92 27.25 -25.26
CA GLY A 260 -0.22 27.46 -26.52
C GLY A 260 1.09 26.67 -26.44
N ARG A 261 1.57 26.11 -27.56
CA ARG A 261 2.77 25.25 -27.64
C ARG A 261 4.08 25.81 -27.02
N GLY A 262 4.04 26.95 -26.33
CA GLY A 262 5.13 27.54 -25.55
C GLY A 262 4.95 27.57 -24.02
N GLY A 263 3.95 26.91 -23.44
CA GLY A 263 3.80 26.79 -21.98
C GLY A 263 4.77 25.77 -21.37
N TYR A 264 5.35 26.10 -20.19
CA TYR A 264 6.24 25.29 -19.34
C TYR A 264 6.67 23.95 -19.93
N LEU A 265 7.70 23.98 -20.74
CA LEU A 265 8.32 22.79 -21.28
C LEU A 265 9.17 22.13 -20.18
N TYR A 266 8.52 21.32 -19.36
CA TYR A 266 9.16 20.15 -18.73
C TYR A 266 9.72 19.19 -19.81
N SER A 267 9.54 19.50 -21.10
CA SER A 267 10.18 18.81 -22.21
C SER A 267 11.69 18.89 -22.19
N ASP A 268 12.32 19.95 -21.68
CA ASP A 268 13.79 20.00 -21.63
C ASP A 268 14.35 18.94 -20.66
N LEU A 269 13.57 18.57 -19.64
CA LEU A 269 13.80 17.41 -18.79
C LEU A 269 13.30 16.10 -19.41
N LEU A 270 12.53 16.09 -20.51
CA LEU A 270 12.12 14.88 -21.26
C LEU A 270 13.05 14.56 -22.45
N VAL A 271 13.69 15.55 -23.07
CA VAL A 271 14.54 15.38 -24.27
C VAL A 271 15.78 14.52 -24.00
N ARG A 272 16.32 14.53 -22.77
CA ARG A 272 17.39 13.58 -22.38
C ARG A 272 16.91 12.14 -22.19
N TYR A 273 15.59 11.93 -22.11
CA TYR A 273 14.98 10.65 -21.75
C TYR A 273 14.29 9.95 -22.93
N GLU A 274 14.01 10.69 -24.03
CA GLU A 274 13.48 10.15 -25.30
C GLU A 274 14.33 8.99 -25.88
N GLN A 275 15.63 8.93 -25.60
CA GLN A 275 16.53 7.92 -26.18
C GLN A 275 16.49 6.54 -25.52
N THR A 276 15.87 6.37 -24.35
CA THR A 276 16.23 5.25 -23.44
C THR A 276 15.37 3.97 -23.58
N VAL A 277 14.19 4.05 -24.21
CA VAL A 277 13.00 3.89 -23.34
C VAL A 277 11.83 3.02 -23.87
N ALA A 278 11.91 2.45 -25.08
CA ALA A 278 10.72 2.19 -25.91
C ALA A 278 9.79 0.96 -25.64
N GLU A 279 10.18 -0.07 -24.87
CA GLU A 279 9.73 -1.48 -25.06
C GLU A 279 8.24 -1.81 -25.35
N ALA A 280 7.27 -1.44 -24.48
CA ALA A 280 6.12 -2.33 -24.21
C ALA A 280 4.70 -1.69 -24.13
N ASN A 281 4.50 -0.48 -24.66
CA ASN A 281 3.22 0.24 -24.75
C ASN A 281 2.50 0.68 -23.43
N LEU A 282 1.92 1.89 -23.44
CA LEU A 282 1.16 2.56 -22.36
C LEU A 282 0.24 3.66 -22.95
N LEU A 283 -0.89 3.98 -22.31
CA LEU A 283 -1.76 5.14 -22.58
C LEU A 283 -2.19 5.81 -21.25
N ALA A 284 -2.02 7.12 -21.12
CA ALA A 284 -2.41 7.86 -19.92
C ALA A 284 -3.30 9.07 -20.26
N ILE A 285 -4.40 9.23 -19.52
CA ILE A 285 -5.41 10.27 -19.74
C ILE A 285 -5.57 11.08 -18.44
N ALA A 286 -5.58 12.40 -18.55
CA ALA A 286 -5.88 13.31 -17.45
C ALA A 286 -7.16 14.11 -17.74
N VAL A 287 -7.98 14.26 -16.70
CA VAL A 287 -9.26 14.98 -16.75
C VAL A 287 -9.33 15.93 -15.55
N PRO A 288 -9.45 17.26 -15.76
CA PRO A 288 -9.65 18.21 -14.68
C PRO A 288 -10.93 17.90 -13.93
N ALA A 289 -10.91 18.13 -12.62
CA ALA A 289 -12.06 17.88 -11.76
C ALA A 289 -12.40 19.13 -10.93
N PRO A 290 -13.64 19.22 -10.41
CA PRO A 290 -14.06 20.33 -9.59
C PRO A 290 -13.15 20.56 -8.39
N ALA A 291 -13.08 21.83 -7.97
CA ALA A 291 -12.38 22.25 -6.77
C ALA A 291 -13.06 21.70 -5.52
N ALA A 292 -12.27 21.37 -4.48
CA ALA A 292 -12.78 20.86 -3.22
C ALA A 292 -13.70 21.86 -2.49
N VAL A 293 -13.55 23.16 -2.77
CA VAL A 293 -14.46 24.21 -2.24
C VAL A 293 -15.89 24.10 -2.78
N GLN A 294 -16.15 23.22 -3.75
CA GLN A 294 -17.47 22.83 -4.23
C GLN A 294 -17.74 21.37 -3.84
N PRO A 295 -18.04 21.07 -2.55
CA PRO A 295 -18.02 19.69 -2.04
C PRO A 295 -18.98 18.75 -2.78
N GLU A 296 -20.17 19.21 -3.18
CA GLU A 296 -21.13 18.38 -3.92
C GLU A 296 -20.62 18.04 -5.34
N ALA A 297 -19.95 18.99 -6.01
CA ALA A 297 -19.36 18.75 -7.32
C ALA A 297 -18.13 17.84 -7.22
N MET A 298 -17.30 18.01 -6.19
CA MET A 298 -16.17 17.14 -5.87
C MET A 298 -16.62 15.69 -5.62
N LEU A 299 -17.65 15.49 -4.79
CA LEU A 299 -18.20 14.16 -4.51
C LEU A 299 -18.85 13.54 -5.75
N ALA A 300 -19.58 14.32 -6.55
CA ALA A 300 -20.11 13.86 -7.83
C ALA A 300 -19.00 13.43 -8.80
N ALA A 301 -17.88 14.15 -8.83
CA ALA A 301 -16.71 13.78 -9.62
C ALA A 301 -16.09 12.45 -9.15
N GLU A 302 -16.04 12.21 -7.84
CA GLU A 302 -15.60 10.93 -7.27
C GLU A 302 -16.52 9.76 -7.69
N VAL A 303 -17.84 9.98 -7.72
CA VAL A 303 -18.81 8.99 -8.23
C VAL A 303 -18.56 8.69 -9.71
N VAL A 304 -18.33 9.71 -10.55
CA VAL A 304 -18.03 9.55 -11.98
C VAL A 304 -16.74 8.77 -12.19
N HIS A 305 -15.68 9.13 -11.46
CA HIS A 305 -14.39 8.43 -11.51
C HIS A 305 -14.56 6.93 -11.23
N LEU A 306 -15.27 6.60 -10.14
CA LEU A 306 -15.49 5.21 -9.75
C LEU A 306 -16.38 4.46 -10.76
N ALA A 307 -17.44 5.08 -11.25
CA ALA A 307 -18.32 4.49 -12.26
C ALA A 307 -17.61 4.21 -13.60
N LEU A 308 -16.53 4.93 -13.91
CA LEU A 308 -15.70 4.68 -15.08
C LEU A 308 -14.69 3.55 -14.85
N ALA A 309 -13.91 3.63 -13.78
CA ALA A 309 -12.65 2.89 -13.68
C ALA A 309 -12.57 1.83 -12.58
N GLU A 310 -13.56 1.72 -11.69
CA GLU A 310 -13.51 0.72 -10.63
C GLU A 310 -13.36 -0.68 -11.21
N PRO A 311 -12.39 -1.49 -10.76
CA PRO A 311 -12.17 -2.83 -11.27
C PRO A 311 -13.45 -3.66 -11.31
N TYR A 312 -13.74 -4.26 -12.47
CA TYR A 312 -14.90 -5.13 -12.72
C TYR A 312 -16.30 -4.47 -12.63
N LEU A 313 -16.40 -3.28 -12.06
CA LEU A 313 -17.66 -2.54 -11.87
C LEU A 313 -17.79 -1.33 -12.83
N GLY A 314 -16.66 -0.75 -13.20
CA GLY A 314 -16.57 0.45 -14.03
C GLY A 314 -16.86 0.17 -15.50
N LEU A 315 -17.43 1.16 -16.18
CA LEU A 315 -17.79 1.10 -17.61
C LEU A 315 -16.59 0.77 -18.53
N LEU A 316 -15.37 1.13 -18.13
CA LEU A 316 -14.16 0.85 -18.91
C LEU A 316 -13.79 -0.65 -18.91
N TRP A 317 -14.26 -1.42 -17.93
CA TRP A 317 -14.05 -2.87 -17.85
C TRP A 317 -15.12 -3.69 -18.57
N ALA A 318 -16.18 -3.06 -19.05
CA ALA A 318 -17.21 -3.75 -19.83
C ALA A 318 -16.63 -4.22 -21.18
N SER A 319 -16.82 -5.49 -21.51
CA SER A 319 -16.44 -6.08 -22.80
C SER A 319 -17.69 -6.57 -23.52
N ASP A 320 -17.92 -6.09 -24.75
CA ASP A 320 -19.07 -6.48 -25.57
C ASP A 320 -18.80 -7.78 -26.35
N ASP A 321 -17.54 -8.18 -26.49
CA ASP A 321 -17.05 -9.30 -27.30
C ASP A 321 -16.22 -10.35 -26.51
N GLY A 322 -16.07 -10.15 -25.19
CA GLY A 322 -15.26 -10.98 -24.32
C GLY A 322 -13.75 -10.77 -24.45
N GLN A 323 -13.26 -9.84 -25.29
CA GLN A 323 -11.84 -9.56 -25.45
C GLN A 323 -11.40 -8.35 -24.60
N ALA A 324 -10.33 -8.54 -23.82
CA ALA A 324 -9.74 -7.47 -23.03
C ALA A 324 -8.91 -6.52 -23.92
N ILE A 325 -9.28 -5.24 -23.96
CA ILE A 325 -8.57 -4.19 -24.72
C ILE A 325 -7.34 -3.64 -23.98
N PHE A 326 -7.25 -3.86 -22.66
CA PHE A 326 -6.12 -3.56 -21.79
C PHE A 326 -5.97 -4.67 -20.72
N THR A 327 -4.79 -4.84 -20.15
CA THR A 327 -4.53 -5.79 -19.04
C THR A 327 -4.72 -5.17 -17.67
N LEU A 328 -4.47 -3.87 -17.55
CA LEU A 328 -4.54 -3.13 -16.30
C LEU A 328 -5.06 -1.73 -16.57
N LEU A 329 -5.97 -1.28 -15.69
CA LEU A 329 -6.38 0.10 -15.55
C LEU A 329 -6.09 0.54 -14.11
N GLN A 330 -5.16 1.48 -13.95
CA GLN A 330 -4.97 2.18 -12.69
C GLN A 330 -5.59 3.57 -12.82
N SER A 331 -6.34 4.00 -11.80
CA SER A 331 -6.95 5.33 -11.78
C SER A 331 -6.78 5.98 -10.42
N GLU A 332 -6.61 7.30 -10.43
CA GLU A 332 -6.56 8.11 -9.22
C GLU A 332 -7.40 9.39 -9.40
N TYR A 333 -8.17 9.73 -8.37
CA TYR A 333 -8.83 11.03 -8.24
C TYR A 333 -8.25 11.75 -7.04
N VAL A 334 -7.73 12.96 -7.26
CA VAL A 334 -7.15 13.77 -6.20
C VAL A 334 -7.90 15.09 -6.10
N PRO A 335 -8.80 15.25 -5.11
CA PRO A 335 -9.38 16.54 -4.77
C PRO A 335 -8.31 17.55 -4.36
N ARG A 336 -8.47 18.80 -4.79
CA ARG A 336 -7.54 19.92 -4.52
C ARG A 336 -8.34 21.18 -4.23
N LEU A 337 -7.76 22.14 -3.52
CA LEU A 337 -8.46 23.39 -3.14
C LEU A 337 -8.96 24.18 -4.35
N GLN A 338 -8.16 24.24 -5.43
CA GLN A 338 -8.47 25.10 -6.59
C GLN A 338 -8.92 24.32 -7.83
N SER A 339 -8.39 23.12 -8.06
CA SER A 339 -8.69 22.32 -9.25
C SER A 339 -8.23 20.88 -9.05
N GLY A 340 -9.15 19.94 -8.95
CA GLY A 340 -8.81 18.52 -8.83
C GLY A 340 -8.31 17.93 -10.15
N LEU A 341 -7.76 16.72 -10.09
CA LEU A 341 -7.35 15.97 -11.27
C LEU A 341 -7.74 14.50 -11.15
N MET A 342 -8.33 13.95 -12.21
CA MET A 342 -8.46 12.51 -12.41
C MET A 342 -7.40 12.04 -13.39
N LEU A 343 -6.77 10.92 -13.09
CA LEU A 343 -5.73 10.32 -13.90
C LEU A 343 -6.06 8.85 -14.15
N PHE A 344 -5.93 8.42 -15.40
CA PHE A 344 -6.21 7.06 -15.84
C PHE A 344 -5.02 6.53 -16.62
N PHE A 345 -4.55 5.34 -16.26
CA PHE A 345 -3.38 4.70 -16.86
C PHE A 345 -3.77 3.31 -17.36
N PHE A 346 -3.61 3.07 -18.66
CA PHE A 346 -3.98 1.83 -19.34
C PHE A 346 -2.72 1.09 -19.84
N GLN A 347 -2.61 -0.20 -19.50
CA GLN A 347 -1.55 -1.09 -20.00
C GLN A 347 -2.07 -2.03 -21.10
N CYS A 348 -1.30 -2.16 -22.18
CA CYS A 348 -1.58 -3.04 -23.32
C CYS A 348 -1.78 -4.52 -22.91
N CYS A 349 -2.56 -5.29 -23.69
CA CYS A 349 -2.50 -6.76 -23.67
C CYS A 349 -1.59 -7.27 -24.80
N SER A 350 -0.83 -8.35 -24.60
CA SER A 350 0.15 -8.82 -25.61
C SER A 350 -0.49 -9.24 -26.94
N ASN A 351 -1.79 -9.52 -26.95
CA ASN A 351 -2.54 -9.98 -28.12
C ASN A 351 -3.38 -8.87 -28.77
N ALA A 352 -3.16 -7.62 -28.37
CA ALA A 352 -4.06 -6.54 -28.74
C ALA A 352 -3.98 -6.14 -30.22
N GLY A 353 -2.85 -6.37 -30.87
CA GLY A 353 -2.50 -5.64 -32.09
C GLY A 353 -2.15 -4.18 -31.82
N ASP A 354 -1.63 -3.51 -32.83
CA ASP A 354 -1.10 -2.15 -32.72
C ASP A 354 -2.20 -1.08 -32.48
N ASP A 355 -3.47 -1.41 -32.71
CA ASP A 355 -4.63 -0.52 -32.61
C ASP A 355 -5.27 -0.47 -31.21
N TRP A 356 -4.71 -1.16 -30.21
CA TRP A 356 -5.30 -1.25 -28.86
C TRP A 356 -5.58 0.11 -28.21
N LYS A 357 -4.67 1.08 -28.37
CA LYS A 357 -4.85 2.45 -27.86
C LYS A 357 -6.09 3.10 -28.47
N GLN A 358 -6.31 2.91 -29.77
CA GLN A 358 -7.49 3.42 -30.46
C GLN A 358 -8.77 2.78 -29.91
N ARG A 359 -8.75 1.47 -29.64
CA ARG A 359 -9.88 0.79 -29.00
C ARG A 359 -10.14 1.28 -27.58
N VAL A 360 -9.09 1.54 -26.79
CA VAL A 360 -9.23 2.16 -25.46
C VAL A 360 -9.87 3.55 -25.57
N ARG A 361 -9.44 4.40 -26.51
CA ARG A 361 -10.06 5.71 -26.76
C ARG A 361 -11.53 5.60 -27.17
N GLN A 362 -11.87 4.63 -28.02
CA GLN A 362 -13.25 4.38 -28.40
C GLN A 362 -14.11 3.96 -27.20
N ARG A 363 -13.62 3.04 -26.36
CA ARG A 363 -14.28 2.61 -25.11
C ARG A 363 -14.43 3.77 -24.13
N TRP A 364 -13.40 4.59 -23.98
CA TRP A 364 -13.39 5.80 -23.17
C TRP A 364 -14.51 6.76 -23.57
N GLN A 365 -14.55 7.16 -24.84
CA GLN A 365 -15.59 8.04 -25.39
C GLN A 365 -16.99 7.44 -25.31
N ALA A 366 -17.13 6.13 -25.52
CA ALA A 366 -18.42 5.44 -25.38
C ALA A 366 -18.91 5.46 -23.92
N SER A 367 -18.02 5.24 -22.96
CA SER A 367 -18.35 5.21 -21.53
C SER A 367 -18.77 6.61 -21.03
N ILE A 368 -18.05 7.65 -21.43
CA ILE A 368 -18.41 9.05 -21.11
C ILE A 368 -19.78 9.40 -21.67
N ARG A 369 -20.06 9.07 -22.93
CA ARG A 369 -21.38 9.31 -23.54
C ARG A 369 -22.50 8.61 -22.79
N GLN A 370 -22.30 7.37 -22.34
CA GLN A 370 -23.30 6.66 -21.54
C GLN A 370 -23.64 7.41 -20.24
N ILE A 371 -22.65 7.99 -19.56
CA ILE A 371 -22.88 8.82 -18.37
C ILE A 371 -23.62 10.11 -18.75
N ILE A 372 -23.11 10.86 -19.73
CA ILE A 372 -23.66 12.17 -20.13
C ILE A 372 -25.10 12.08 -20.63
N GLU A 373 -25.46 11.00 -21.33
CA GLU A 373 -26.79 10.75 -21.88
C GLU A 373 -27.75 10.09 -20.86
N GLY A 374 -27.30 9.85 -19.62
CA GLY A 374 -28.11 9.23 -18.56
C GLY A 374 -28.37 7.74 -18.75
N ARG A 375 -27.61 7.07 -19.63
CA ARG A 375 -27.71 5.62 -19.86
C ARG A 375 -26.97 4.77 -18.81
N ALA A 376 -26.12 5.40 -17.99
CA ALA A 376 -25.31 4.73 -16.96
C ALA A 376 -25.82 4.91 -15.51
N ARG A 377 -27.09 5.30 -15.30
CA ARG A 377 -27.64 5.53 -13.95
C ARG A 377 -27.48 4.36 -12.98
N PRO A 378 -27.69 3.09 -13.37
CA PRO A 378 -27.44 1.95 -12.48
C PRO A 378 -25.97 1.86 -12.01
N GLN A 379 -25.02 2.18 -12.90
CA GLN A 379 -23.59 2.18 -12.59
C GLN A 379 -23.23 3.32 -11.63
N LEU A 380 -23.82 4.51 -11.81
CA LEU A 380 -23.65 5.64 -10.88
C LEU A 380 -24.17 5.31 -9.47
N GLU A 381 -25.32 4.65 -9.37
CA GLU A 381 -25.88 4.27 -8.06
C GLU A 381 -25.03 3.20 -7.36
N ARG A 382 -24.54 2.20 -8.10
CA ARG A 382 -23.56 1.22 -7.56
C ARG A 382 -22.29 1.91 -7.08
N ALA A 383 -21.77 2.88 -7.84
CA ALA A 383 -20.60 3.65 -7.46
C ALA A 383 -20.84 4.43 -6.15
N LYS A 384 -21.99 5.09 -5.98
CA LYS A 384 -22.35 5.76 -4.71
C LYS A 384 -22.32 4.78 -3.53
N GLN A 385 -23.01 3.64 -3.66
CA GLN A 385 -23.07 2.63 -2.61
C GLN A 385 -21.68 2.12 -2.22
N TRP A 386 -20.81 1.92 -3.21
CA TRP A 386 -19.43 1.50 -3.01
C TRP A 386 -18.58 2.56 -2.29
N LEU A 387 -18.68 3.83 -2.70
CA LEU A 387 -17.98 4.95 -2.01
C LEU A 387 -18.41 5.06 -0.55
N MET A 388 -19.71 5.03 -0.28
CA MET A 388 -20.25 5.09 1.09
C MET A 388 -19.74 3.92 1.93
N ALA A 389 -19.75 2.70 1.40
CA ALA A 389 -19.25 1.52 2.08
C ALA A 389 -17.74 1.62 2.37
N ARG A 390 -16.95 2.07 1.38
CA ARG A 390 -15.50 2.27 1.51
C ARG A 390 -15.17 3.32 2.57
N HIS A 391 -15.89 4.45 2.56
CA HIS A 391 -15.73 5.51 3.55
C HIS A 391 -16.06 5.04 4.97
N GLN A 392 -17.19 4.35 5.15
CA GLN A 392 -17.60 3.81 6.45
C GLN A 392 -16.58 2.82 7.03
N GLN A 393 -16.02 1.89 6.23
CA GLN A 393 -15.00 0.95 6.72
C GLN A 393 -13.62 1.61 6.88
N ALA A 394 -13.33 2.72 6.19
CA ALA A 394 -12.16 3.55 6.46
C ALA A 394 -12.29 4.29 7.82
N MET A 395 -13.46 4.83 8.13
CA MET A 395 -13.73 5.52 9.41
C MET A 395 -13.68 4.61 10.64
N ARG A 396 -13.73 3.28 10.49
CA ARG A 396 -13.47 2.34 11.61
C ARG A 396 -11.98 2.09 11.88
N ASN A 397 -11.12 2.28 10.89
CA ASN A 397 -9.69 2.13 11.08
C ASN A 397 -9.13 3.46 11.64
N PRO A 398 -8.55 3.51 12.86
CA PRO A 398 -8.10 4.76 13.46
C PRO A 398 -7.07 5.53 12.61
N LEU A 399 -6.23 4.84 11.84
CA LEU A 399 -5.24 5.47 10.95
C LEU A 399 -5.92 6.15 9.75
N GLU A 400 -6.86 5.46 9.11
CA GLU A 400 -7.59 6.04 7.97
C GLU A 400 -8.56 7.13 8.43
N ARG A 401 -9.23 6.95 9.57
CA ARG A 401 -10.07 7.99 10.19
C ARG A 401 -9.25 9.25 10.47
N ALA A 402 -8.08 9.12 11.09
CA ALA A 402 -7.19 10.26 11.33
C ALA A 402 -6.81 10.95 10.01
N ARG A 403 -6.41 10.17 9.00
CA ARG A 403 -6.04 10.68 7.68
C ARG A 403 -7.17 11.42 6.99
N LEU A 404 -8.39 10.89 7.02
CA LEU A 404 -9.57 11.49 6.38
C LEU A 404 -9.94 12.81 7.04
N TYR A 405 -9.98 12.86 8.38
CA TYR A 405 -10.18 14.12 9.11
C TYR A 405 -9.11 15.14 8.75
N ALA A 406 -7.83 14.74 8.73
CA ALA A 406 -6.75 15.66 8.41
C ALA A 406 -6.85 16.17 6.96
N PHE A 407 -7.01 15.26 6.00
CA PHE A 407 -7.15 15.58 4.58
C PHE A 407 -8.31 16.54 4.32
N TYR A 408 -9.53 16.21 4.75
CA TYR A 408 -10.68 17.08 4.49
C TYR A 408 -10.62 18.39 5.26
N ALA A 409 -10.05 18.41 6.47
CA ALA A 409 -9.78 19.66 7.16
C ALA A 409 -8.79 20.55 6.37
N THR A 410 -7.74 19.98 5.76
CA THR A 410 -6.85 20.76 4.86
C THR A 410 -7.57 21.31 3.63
N LEU A 411 -8.65 20.66 3.20
CA LEU A 411 -9.51 21.17 2.12
C LEU A 411 -10.58 22.17 2.60
N GLY A 412 -10.62 22.51 3.89
CA GLY A 412 -11.63 23.42 4.47
C GLY A 412 -12.97 22.73 4.79
N LEU A 413 -12.99 21.40 4.86
CA LEU A 413 -14.18 20.57 5.04
C LEU A 413 -14.05 19.65 6.27
N PRO A 414 -13.78 20.17 7.48
CA PRO A 414 -13.43 19.34 8.65
C PRO A 414 -14.54 18.40 9.13
N SER A 415 -15.82 18.69 8.84
CA SER A 415 -16.96 17.83 9.19
C SER A 415 -17.31 16.79 8.12
N LEU A 416 -16.73 16.89 6.92
CA LEU A 416 -17.04 15.99 5.83
C LEU A 416 -16.80 14.50 6.16
N PRO A 417 -15.79 14.08 6.95
CA PRO A 417 -15.63 12.67 7.34
C PRO A 417 -16.84 12.04 8.04
N ASP A 418 -17.67 12.84 8.71
CA ASP A 418 -18.91 12.37 9.35
C ASP A 418 -20.11 12.47 8.39
N GLU A 419 -20.13 13.51 7.56
CA GLU A 419 -21.23 13.79 6.63
C GLU A 419 -21.12 13.07 5.27
N TYR A 420 -19.95 12.51 4.94
CA TYR A 420 -19.59 12.03 3.60
C TYR A 420 -20.63 11.08 3.03
N ALA A 421 -21.03 10.06 3.80
CA ALA A 421 -21.96 9.04 3.33
C ALA A 421 -23.35 9.65 3.02
N ALA A 422 -23.86 10.51 3.90
CA ALA A 422 -25.14 11.18 3.70
C ALA A 422 -25.10 12.16 2.52
N ARG A 423 -23.98 12.89 2.35
CA ARG A 423 -23.80 13.81 1.22
C ARG A 423 -23.72 13.04 -0.11
N VAL A 424 -22.93 11.97 -0.19
CA VAL A 424 -22.88 11.10 -1.38
C VAL A 424 -24.26 10.52 -1.69
N GLU A 425 -24.97 10.00 -0.69
CA GLU A 425 -26.32 9.45 -0.84
C GLU A 425 -27.30 10.48 -1.44
N SER A 426 -27.22 11.73 -0.98
CA SER A 426 -28.10 12.83 -1.41
C SER A 426 -27.90 13.28 -2.86
N LEU A 427 -26.79 12.91 -3.51
CA LEU A 427 -26.52 13.27 -4.90
C LEU A 427 -27.51 12.58 -5.85
N THR A 428 -28.26 13.37 -6.61
CA THR A 428 -29.14 12.85 -7.65
C THR A 428 -28.35 12.48 -8.91
N ALA A 429 -28.90 11.56 -9.71
CA ALA A 429 -28.30 11.19 -10.99
C ALA A 429 -28.10 12.43 -11.89
N GLU A 430 -29.08 13.32 -11.94
CA GLU A 430 -29.03 14.55 -12.75
C GLU A 430 -27.90 15.50 -12.31
N GLN A 431 -27.64 15.60 -11.00
CA GLN A 431 -26.52 16.38 -10.47
C GLN A 431 -25.17 15.79 -10.89
N ILE A 432 -25.03 14.47 -10.81
CA ILE A 432 -23.82 13.75 -11.21
C ILE A 432 -23.59 13.86 -12.72
N GLU A 433 -24.63 13.68 -13.53
CA GLU A 433 -24.60 13.82 -15.00
C GLU A 433 -24.23 15.26 -15.42
N ARG A 434 -24.72 16.27 -14.70
CA ARG A 434 -24.37 17.68 -14.95
C ARG A 434 -22.89 17.94 -14.67
N VAL A 435 -22.35 17.39 -13.58
CA VAL A 435 -20.92 17.50 -13.25
C VAL A 435 -20.08 16.75 -14.29
N ALA A 436 -20.49 15.55 -14.70
CA ALA A 436 -19.83 14.81 -15.77
C ALA A 436 -19.78 15.61 -17.08
N ARG A 437 -20.91 16.22 -17.49
CA ARG A 437 -20.95 17.10 -18.67
C ARG A 437 -19.96 18.26 -18.58
N ALA A 438 -19.85 18.90 -17.42
CA ALA A 438 -18.90 20.00 -17.23
C ALA A 438 -17.45 19.54 -17.29
N ILE A 439 -17.13 18.44 -16.59
CA ILE A 439 -15.79 17.84 -16.54
C ILE A 439 -15.28 17.47 -17.94
N PHE A 440 -16.10 16.76 -18.73
CA PHE A 440 -15.69 16.29 -20.06
C PHE A 440 -15.87 17.33 -21.17
N ALA A 441 -16.56 18.46 -20.92
CA ALA A 441 -16.61 19.59 -21.84
C ALA A 441 -15.36 20.49 -21.76
N ALA A 442 -14.60 20.44 -20.66
CA ALA A 442 -13.40 21.24 -20.45
C ALA A 442 -12.19 20.81 -21.31
N GLY A 443 -12.32 19.74 -22.09
CA GLY A 443 -11.25 19.13 -22.89
C GLY A 443 -10.57 17.96 -22.16
N GLU A 444 -9.87 17.12 -22.92
CA GLU A 444 -9.10 15.98 -22.40
C GLU A 444 -7.61 16.20 -22.73
N TRP A 445 -6.71 15.89 -21.80
CA TRP A 445 -5.28 15.96 -22.02
C TRP A 445 -4.72 14.55 -22.04
N GLU A 446 -4.11 14.19 -23.17
CA GLU A 446 -3.46 12.90 -23.36
C GLU A 446 -1.95 13.11 -23.43
N VAL A 447 -1.22 12.21 -22.76
CA VAL A 447 0.20 12.00 -23.00
C VAL A 447 0.34 10.57 -23.49
N GLU A 448 1.07 10.38 -24.58
CA GLU A 448 1.58 9.07 -24.97
C GLU A 448 3.05 8.97 -24.53
N PRO A 449 3.32 8.61 -23.25
CA PRO A 449 4.68 8.46 -22.79
C PRO A 449 5.27 7.14 -23.31
N LEU A 450 6.59 7.13 -23.46
CA LEU A 450 7.34 5.94 -23.82
C LEU A 450 7.95 5.28 -22.58
N LEU A 451 7.10 4.65 -21.74
CA LEU A 451 7.42 3.52 -20.83
C LEU A 451 8.48 3.65 -19.70
N VAL A 452 8.49 2.65 -18.81
CA VAL A 452 9.60 1.71 -18.47
C VAL A 452 9.12 0.74 -17.36
N ARG A 453 8.34 -0.28 -17.74
CA ARG A 453 7.79 -1.35 -16.86
C ARG A 453 7.01 -0.78 -15.65
N PHE A 454 6.76 -1.54 -14.57
CA PHE A 454 5.99 -1.04 -13.41
C PHE A 454 6.35 -1.76 -12.10
N SER A 455 6.30 -1.05 -10.96
CA SER A 455 6.15 -1.67 -9.64
C SER A 455 4.71 -1.49 -9.17
N SER A 456 4.12 -2.51 -8.53
CA SER A 456 2.75 -2.44 -8.01
C SER A 456 2.83 -2.03 -6.55
N ARG A 457 2.22 -0.91 -6.17
CA ARG A 457 1.82 -0.68 -4.78
C ARG A 457 0.40 -1.18 -4.61
N SER A 458 0.23 -2.18 -3.76
CA SER A 458 -1.07 -2.60 -3.23
C SER A 458 -1.64 -1.47 -2.36
N ALA A 459 -2.91 -1.12 -2.60
CA ALA A 459 -3.63 -0.21 -1.73
C ALA A 459 -3.85 -0.85 -0.35
N PRO A 460 -3.63 -0.12 0.77
CA PRO A 460 -3.96 -0.63 2.10
C PRO A 460 -5.48 -0.47 2.38
N GLN A 461 -6.12 -1.57 2.76
CA GLN A 461 -7.52 -1.70 3.23
C GLN A 461 -7.61 -3.06 3.96
N ARG A 462 -8.33 -3.30 5.08
CA ARG A 462 -9.61 -2.68 5.51
C ARG A 462 -9.94 -2.96 7.00
N GLY A 463 -10.50 -1.96 7.69
CA GLY A 463 -10.78 -1.96 9.16
C GLY A 463 -11.47 -3.19 9.76
N ALA A 464 -11.00 -3.61 10.95
CA ALA A 464 -11.37 -4.82 11.71
C ALA A 464 -11.40 -4.59 13.25
N GLY A 465 -11.47 -5.67 14.07
CA GLY A 465 -11.73 -5.73 15.52
C GLY A 465 -11.87 -7.17 16.06
N GLU A 466 -11.74 -7.39 17.37
CA GLU A 466 -11.68 -8.72 18.01
C GLU A 466 -12.95 -9.57 17.78
N GLY A 467 -12.75 -10.80 17.31
CA GLY A 467 -13.81 -11.75 16.94
C GLY A 467 -13.65 -13.08 17.64
N GLU A 468 -14.77 -13.79 17.84
CA GLU A 468 -14.77 -15.19 18.26
C GLU A 468 -14.26 -16.05 17.09
N ILE A 469 -13.29 -16.94 17.36
CA ILE A 469 -12.56 -17.68 16.30
C ILE A 469 -12.61 -19.17 16.56
N PHE A 470 -13.20 -19.90 15.62
CA PHE A 470 -13.43 -21.35 15.67
C PHE A 470 -12.56 -22.06 14.65
N ARG A 471 -11.96 -23.19 15.05
CA ARG A 471 -11.08 -24.00 14.19
C ARG A 471 -11.56 -25.44 14.14
N GLN A 472 -11.72 -25.96 12.92
CA GLN A 472 -12.18 -27.33 12.68
C GLN A 472 -11.43 -27.96 11.52
N THR A 473 -11.15 -29.26 11.61
CA THR A 473 -10.80 -30.08 10.45
C THR A 473 -12.06 -30.79 9.97
N LEU A 474 -12.46 -30.53 8.72
CA LEU A 474 -13.64 -31.15 8.13
C LEU A 474 -13.36 -32.63 7.81
N ALA A 475 -14.42 -33.41 7.58
CA ALA A 475 -14.27 -34.84 7.22
C ALA A 475 -13.50 -35.07 5.90
N SER A 476 -13.49 -34.07 5.02
CA SER A 476 -12.66 -34.06 3.80
C SER A 476 -11.16 -33.92 4.06
N GLY A 477 -10.75 -33.53 5.27
CA GLY A 477 -9.36 -33.19 5.63
C GLY A 477 -9.04 -31.70 5.52
N THR A 478 -9.92 -30.89 4.91
CA THR A 478 -9.75 -29.43 4.87
C THR A 478 -9.70 -28.85 6.27
N ARG A 479 -8.70 -28.01 6.54
CA ARG A 479 -8.61 -27.24 7.79
C ARG A 479 -9.31 -25.90 7.60
N VAL A 480 -10.22 -25.56 8.51
CA VAL A 480 -11.02 -24.34 8.45
C VAL A 480 -10.86 -23.55 9.74
N ILE A 481 -10.66 -22.24 9.59
CA ILE A 481 -10.72 -21.25 10.66
C ILE A 481 -11.84 -20.28 10.29
N ALA A 482 -12.87 -20.18 11.13
CA ALA A 482 -13.95 -19.22 10.98
C ALA A 482 -13.80 -18.15 12.06
N LEU A 483 -13.86 -16.87 11.70
CA LEU A 483 -13.90 -15.78 12.66
C LEU A 483 -15.02 -14.79 12.36
N ARG A 484 -15.68 -14.33 13.42
CA ARG A 484 -16.63 -13.23 13.30
C ARG A 484 -15.85 -11.93 13.21
N GLN A 485 -16.19 -11.08 12.26
CA GLN A 485 -15.58 -9.77 12.09
C GLN A 485 -16.68 -8.69 12.13
N PRO A 486 -17.01 -8.14 13.31
CA PRO A 486 -18.16 -7.25 13.46
C PRO A 486 -18.13 -6.03 12.54
N GLY A 487 -19.30 -5.71 12.00
CA GLY A 487 -19.56 -4.56 11.14
C GLY A 487 -19.01 -4.62 9.73
N THR A 488 -18.32 -5.69 9.30
CA THR A 488 -17.87 -5.81 7.90
C THR A 488 -19.06 -6.10 6.99
N ARG A 489 -19.17 -5.36 5.89
CA ARG A 489 -20.21 -5.61 4.87
C ARG A 489 -19.90 -6.80 3.96
N GLN A 490 -18.67 -7.30 4.02
CA GLN A 490 -18.17 -8.37 3.17
C GLN A 490 -17.59 -9.50 4.03
N VAL A 491 -17.65 -10.69 3.46
CA VAL A 491 -17.03 -11.92 3.96
C VAL A 491 -15.79 -12.19 3.12
N VAL A 492 -14.64 -12.30 3.77
CA VAL A 492 -13.35 -12.61 3.16
C VAL A 492 -13.05 -14.09 3.38
N ILE A 493 -12.65 -14.77 2.31
CA ILE A 493 -12.26 -16.18 2.32
C ILE A 493 -10.82 -16.25 1.80
N GLN A 494 -9.90 -16.74 2.62
CA GLN A 494 -8.55 -17.09 2.22
C GLN A 494 -8.48 -18.60 2.08
N VAL A 495 -8.08 -19.11 0.91
CA VAL A 495 -7.76 -20.52 0.71
C VAL A 495 -6.28 -20.61 0.41
N LEU A 496 -5.51 -21.29 1.25
CA LEU A 496 -4.14 -21.66 0.93
C LEU A 496 -4.09 -23.13 0.51
N VAL A 497 -3.58 -23.37 -0.69
CA VAL A 497 -3.23 -24.70 -1.19
C VAL A 497 -1.73 -24.91 -0.96
N ALA A 498 -1.37 -25.90 -0.16
CA ALA A 498 0.03 -26.24 0.13
C ALA A 498 0.72 -26.89 -1.07
N SER A 499 1.00 -26.07 -2.08
CA SER A 499 1.56 -26.42 -3.40
C SER A 499 2.63 -25.40 -3.82
N GLY A 500 3.45 -24.94 -2.86
CA GLY A 500 4.49 -23.93 -3.11
C GLY A 500 5.57 -24.44 -4.06
N PRO A 501 6.58 -23.61 -4.39
CA PRO A 501 7.67 -23.99 -5.29
C PRO A 501 8.35 -25.33 -4.95
N ASP A 502 8.48 -25.66 -3.66
CA ASP A 502 9.06 -26.94 -3.22
C ASP A 502 8.22 -28.17 -3.62
N ALA A 503 6.92 -27.99 -3.90
CA ALA A 503 6.05 -29.03 -4.42
C ALA A 503 6.28 -29.33 -5.92
N GLU A 504 7.01 -28.48 -6.64
CA GLU A 504 7.33 -28.67 -8.07
C GLU A 504 8.43 -29.72 -8.30
N HIS A 505 8.89 -30.43 -7.27
CA HIS A 505 9.85 -31.51 -7.46
C HIS A 505 9.28 -32.60 -8.40
N GLY A 506 9.93 -32.79 -9.54
CA GLY A 506 9.48 -33.67 -10.62
C GLY A 506 8.57 -33.01 -11.67
N PHE A 507 8.37 -31.70 -11.61
CA PHE A 507 7.66 -30.90 -12.61
C PHE A 507 8.55 -29.76 -13.15
N PRO A 508 8.29 -29.22 -14.34
CA PRO A 508 8.97 -28.00 -14.80
C PRO A 508 8.67 -26.81 -13.87
N THR A 509 9.67 -25.97 -13.61
CA THR A 509 9.51 -24.79 -12.74
C THR A 509 8.44 -23.84 -13.30
N GLY A 510 7.49 -23.43 -12.44
CA GLY A 510 6.34 -22.59 -12.82
C GLY A 510 5.07 -23.37 -13.11
N THR A 511 5.08 -24.70 -12.98
CA THR A 511 3.88 -25.54 -13.09
C THR A 511 2.84 -25.17 -12.04
N ALA A 512 3.24 -24.96 -10.78
CA ALA A 512 2.33 -24.59 -9.69
C ALA A 512 1.61 -23.28 -9.98
N GLU A 513 2.35 -22.30 -10.52
CA GLU A 513 1.83 -20.98 -10.85
C GLU A 513 0.85 -21.03 -12.01
N LEU A 514 1.23 -21.69 -13.11
CA LEU A 514 0.37 -21.80 -14.29
C LEU A 514 -0.87 -22.64 -13.98
N THR A 515 -0.77 -23.68 -13.15
CA THR A 515 -1.94 -24.45 -12.68
C THR A 515 -2.91 -23.54 -11.94
N ALA A 516 -2.41 -22.75 -10.99
CA ALA A 516 -3.24 -21.84 -10.20
C ALA A 516 -3.93 -20.76 -11.03
N ARG A 517 -3.23 -20.17 -12.01
CA ARG A 517 -3.81 -19.18 -12.93
C ARG A 517 -4.96 -19.72 -13.78
N MET A 518 -5.02 -21.04 -13.97
CA MET A 518 -6.03 -21.71 -14.79
C MET A 518 -7.19 -22.31 -13.98
N LEU A 519 -7.18 -22.24 -12.64
CA LEU A 519 -8.24 -22.84 -11.80
C LEU A 519 -9.63 -22.29 -12.08
N PHE A 520 -9.72 -20.99 -12.41
CA PHE A 520 -10.96 -20.28 -12.62
C PHE A 520 -11.12 -19.82 -14.08
N THR A 521 -10.50 -20.53 -15.02
CA THR A 521 -10.67 -20.26 -16.46
C THR A 521 -11.72 -21.20 -17.06
N THR A 522 -11.47 -22.50 -17.09
CA THR A 522 -12.41 -23.49 -17.63
C THR A 522 -12.55 -24.56 -16.57
N THR A 523 -13.78 -24.95 -16.26
CA THR A 523 -14.06 -26.04 -15.32
C THR A 523 -15.00 -27.03 -15.98
N LEU A 524 -15.20 -28.19 -15.35
CA LEU A 524 -16.07 -29.23 -15.87
C LEU A 524 -17.48 -28.71 -16.21
N ASN A 525 -18.02 -27.77 -15.41
CA ASN A 525 -19.38 -27.27 -15.59
C ASN A 525 -19.45 -25.85 -16.14
N GLU A 526 -18.33 -25.13 -16.24
CA GLU A 526 -18.33 -23.70 -16.53
C GLU A 526 -17.22 -23.26 -17.46
N THR A 527 -17.50 -22.17 -18.18
CA THR A 527 -16.56 -21.52 -19.10
C THR A 527 -15.99 -20.27 -18.44
N SER A 528 -14.92 -19.70 -19.01
CA SER A 528 -14.33 -18.46 -18.50
C SER A 528 -15.35 -17.31 -18.48
N ALA A 529 -16.24 -17.27 -19.47
CA ALA A 529 -17.29 -16.26 -19.56
C ALA A 529 -18.35 -16.43 -18.44
N SER A 530 -18.79 -17.66 -18.17
CA SER A 530 -19.79 -17.89 -17.11
C SER A 530 -19.19 -17.69 -15.71
N LEU A 531 -17.94 -18.09 -15.49
CA LEU A 531 -17.23 -17.83 -14.24
C LEU A 531 -17.03 -16.32 -14.02
N ALA A 532 -16.60 -15.58 -15.04
CA ALA A 532 -16.45 -14.12 -14.95
C ALA A 532 -17.79 -13.44 -14.64
N ASP A 533 -18.88 -13.87 -15.28
CA ASP A 533 -20.23 -13.37 -15.02
C ASP A 533 -20.70 -13.67 -13.59
N ARG A 534 -20.43 -14.87 -13.06
CA ARG A 534 -20.70 -15.23 -11.65
C ARG A 534 -19.91 -14.38 -10.67
N ILE A 535 -18.62 -14.12 -10.93
CA ILE A 535 -17.79 -13.24 -10.11
C ILE A 535 -18.38 -11.84 -10.11
N ALA A 536 -18.69 -11.28 -11.30
CA ALA A 536 -19.27 -9.96 -11.43
C ALA A 536 -20.63 -9.83 -10.71
N ARG A 537 -21.52 -10.82 -10.83
CA ARG A 537 -22.83 -10.84 -10.15
C ARG A 537 -22.73 -11.04 -8.64
N SER A 538 -21.63 -11.60 -8.14
CA SER A 538 -21.46 -11.81 -6.70
C SER A 538 -21.19 -10.51 -5.92
N GLY A 539 -20.94 -9.38 -6.60
CA GLY A 539 -20.51 -8.14 -5.93
C GLY A 539 -19.15 -8.28 -5.22
N GLY A 540 -18.44 -9.36 -5.54
CA GLY A 540 -17.24 -9.84 -4.90
C GLY A 540 -16.04 -9.82 -5.83
N SER A 541 -14.90 -10.29 -5.33
CA SER A 541 -13.67 -10.44 -6.11
C SER A 541 -12.98 -11.75 -5.80
N LEU A 542 -12.15 -12.22 -6.73
CA LEU A 542 -11.30 -13.38 -6.55
C LEU A 542 -9.89 -13.04 -7.04
N GLN A 543 -8.89 -13.27 -6.20
CA GLN A 543 -7.49 -12.94 -6.47
C GLN A 543 -6.59 -14.12 -6.11
N LEU A 544 -5.52 -14.29 -6.89
CA LEU A 544 -4.49 -15.31 -6.67
C LEU A 544 -3.22 -14.63 -6.17
N HIS A 545 -2.59 -15.21 -5.16
CA HIS A 545 -1.35 -14.74 -4.57
C HIS A 545 -0.35 -15.89 -4.44
N TRP A 546 0.91 -15.58 -4.71
CA TRP A 546 2.02 -16.52 -4.62
C TRP A 546 2.66 -16.39 -3.24
N GLU A 547 2.56 -17.45 -2.45
CA GLU A 547 3.21 -17.53 -1.14
C GLU A 547 4.35 -18.56 -1.22
N PRO A 548 5.45 -18.40 -0.46
CA PRO A 548 6.53 -19.38 -0.45
C PRO A 548 6.08 -20.80 -0.06
N ILE A 549 5.02 -20.90 0.73
CA ILE A 549 4.43 -22.16 1.19
C ILE A 549 3.34 -22.72 0.26
N GLY A 550 2.87 -21.96 -0.73
CA GLY A 550 1.68 -22.34 -1.47
C GLY A 550 1.07 -21.27 -2.36
N VAL A 551 -0.07 -21.62 -2.94
CA VAL A 551 -0.92 -20.67 -3.66
C VAL A 551 -2.02 -20.24 -2.71
N ARG A 552 -2.17 -18.93 -2.51
CA ARG A 552 -3.26 -18.35 -1.73
C ARG A 552 -4.30 -17.73 -2.65
N ILE A 553 -5.54 -18.10 -2.47
CA ILE A 553 -6.71 -17.57 -3.18
C ILE A 553 -7.45 -16.69 -2.17
N THR A 554 -7.65 -15.43 -2.51
CA THR A 554 -8.49 -14.50 -1.74
C THR A 554 -9.79 -14.31 -2.49
N ALA A 555 -10.91 -14.67 -1.87
CA ALA A 555 -12.23 -14.35 -2.37
C ALA A 555 -12.94 -13.41 -1.39
N VAL A 556 -13.72 -12.49 -1.95
CA VAL A 556 -14.54 -11.53 -1.21
C VAL A 556 -15.97 -11.70 -1.70
N ALA A 557 -16.93 -11.74 -0.78
CA ALA A 557 -18.34 -11.85 -1.11
C ALA A 557 -19.18 -10.93 -0.22
N GLU A 558 -20.36 -10.53 -0.69
CA GLU A 558 -21.40 -10.00 0.20
C GLU A 558 -22.10 -11.16 0.93
N PRO A 559 -22.62 -10.96 2.15
CA PRO A 559 -23.37 -12.00 2.87
C PRO A 559 -24.48 -12.64 2.03
N ALA A 560 -25.19 -11.84 1.21
CA ALA A 560 -26.27 -12.32 0.35
C ALA A 560 -25.79 -13.19 -0.84
N THR A 561 -24.53 -13.08 -1.24
CA THR A 561 -23.94 -13.78 -2.38
C THR A 561 -22.84 -14.77 -1.98
N LEU A 562 -22.60 -14.95 -0.68
CA LEU A 562 -21.53 -15.79 -0.12
C LEU A 562 -21.58 -17.22 -0.68
N GLU A 563 -22.76 -17.83 -0.72
CA GLU A 563 -22.94 -19.19 -1.25
C GLU A 563 -22.55 -19.31 -2.74
N ASN A 564 -22.75 -18.25 -3.54
CA ASN A 564 -22.32 -18.23 -4.95
C ASN A 564 -20.79 -18.27 -5.07
N VAL A 565 -20.09 -17.55 -4.20
CA VAL A 565 -18.61 -17.50 -4.17
C VAL A 565 -18.03 -18.80 -3.61
N LEU A 566 -18.62 -19.38 -2.56
CA LEU A 566 -18.21 -20.68 -2.03
C LEU A 566 -18.40 -21.80 -3.07
N SER A 567 -19.52 -21.78 -3.79
CA SER A 567 -19.76 -22.68 -4.92
C SER A 567 -18.72 -22.50 -6.04
N LEU A 568 -18.34 -21.27 -6.37
CA LEU A 568 -17.33 -20.99 -7.39
C LEU A 568 -15.93 -21.45 -6.96
N LEU A 569 -15.56 -21.22 -5.68
CA LEU A 569 -14.33 -21.75 -5.11
C LEU A 569 -14.29 -23.28 -5.17
N LYS A 570 -15.40 -23.96 -4.82
CA LYS A 570 -15.50 -25.42 -4.93
C LYS A 570 -15.32 -25.88 -6.38
N GLU A 571 -15.97 -25.21 -7.34
CA GLU A 571 -15.88 -25.56 -8.76
C GLU A 571 -14.44 -25.42 -9.28
N GLY A 572 -13.77 -24.28 -9.05
CA GLY A 572 -12.39 -24.10 -9.53
C GLY A 572 -11.35 -24.94 -8.79
N LEU A 573 -11.54 -25.24 -7.50
CA LEU A 573 -10.59 -26.07 -6.74
C LEU A 573 -10.73 -27.56 -6.99
N ALA A 574 -11.93 -28.04 -7.31
CA ALA A 574 -12.20 -29.47 -7.45
C ALA A 574 -12.39 -29.91 -8.91
N ARG A 575 -12.73 -28.99 -9.83
CA ARG A 575 -13.14 -29.34 -11.20
C ARG A 575 -12.49 -28.48 -12.28
N ALA A 576 -11.30 -27.92 -12.04
CA ALA A 576 -10.57 -27.18 -13.07
C ALA A 576 -10.19 -28.06 -14.26
N GLU A 577 -10.34 -27.50 -15.46
CA GLU A 577 -9.89 -28.09 -16.72
C GLU A 577 -8.77 -27.26 -17.34
N PHE A 578 -7.87 -27.94 -18.06
CA PHE A 578 -6.68 -27.33 -18.63
C PHE A 578 -6.68 -27.52 -20.15
N ASP A 579 -6.90 -26.41 -20.86
CA ASP A 579 -6.87 -26.32 -22.31
C ASP A 579 -5.74 -25.42 -22.82
N SER A 580 -5.43 -25.51 -24.12
CA SER A 580 -4.29 -24.82 -24.72
C SER A 580 -4.44 -23.29 -24.75
N ASP A 581 -5.66 -22.77 -24.83
CA ASP A 581 -5.88 -21.33 -24.95
C ASP A 581 -5.82 -20.66 -23.57
N ALA A 582 -6.37 -21.30 -22.54
CA ALA A 582 -6.17 -20.90 -21.16
C ALA A 582 -4.67 -20.93 -20.78
N LEU A 583 -3.90 -21.93 -21.22
CA LEU A 583 -2.46 -21.98 -20.99
C LEU A 583 -1.71 -20.82 -21.66
N LYS A 584 -2.04 -20.49 -22.91
CA LYS A 584 -1.43 -19.33 -23.60
C LYS A 584 -1.71 -18.04 -22.83
N ASN A 585 -2.96 -17.84 -22.38
CA ASN A 585 -3.35 -16.65 -21.62
C ASN A 585 -2.63 -16.58 -20.26
N ALA A 586 -2.57 -17.69 -19.52
CA ALA A 586 -1.85 -17.79 -18.25
C ALA A 586 -0.35 -17.51 -18.43
N LEU A 587 0.27 -18.05 -19.48
CA LEU A 587 1.67 -17.82 -19.82
C LEU A 587 1.92 -16.35 -20.14
N CYS A 588 1.06 -15.72 -20.95
CA CYS A 588 1.17 -14.30 -21.28
C CYS A 588 1.05 -13.42 -20.03
N ALA A 589 0.06 -13.70 -19.16
CA ALA A 589 -0.11 -12.97 -17.91
C ALA A 589 1.10 -13.14 -16.97
N ALA A 590 1.61 -14.36 -16.82
CA ALA A 590 2.78 -14.65 -15.99
C ALA A 590 4.04 -13.94 -16.53
N ILE A 591 4.30 -13.99 -17.84
CA ILE A 591 5.45 -13.31 -18.48
C ILE A 591 5.31 -11.79 -18.38
N ALA A 592 4.10 -11.23 -18.57
CA ALA A 592 3.85 -9.81 -18.36
C ALA A 592 4.15 -9.41 -16.91
N GLU A 593 3.76 -10.23 -15.93
CA GLU A 593 4.10 -10.04 -14.53
C GLU A 593 5.62 -10.13 -14.27
N ARG A 594 6.37 -11.02 -14.94
CA ARG A 594 7.86 -11.04 -14.85
C ARG A 594 8.44 -9.73 -15.34
N ARG A 595 8.06 -9.32 -16.55
CA ARG A 595 8.56 -8.09 -17.16
C ARG A 595 8.29 -6.87 -16.28
N ARG A 596 7.15 -6.87 -15.60
CA ARG A 596 6.77 -5.89 -14.59
C ARG A 596 7.73 -5.97 -13.37
N MET A 597 7.89 -7.15 -12.80
CA MET A 597 8.74 -7.39 -11.62
C MET A 597 10.24 -7.25 -11.87
N ASP A 598 10.73 -7.25 -13.11
CA ASP A 598 12.15 -7.00 -13.45
C ASP A 598 12.62 -5.60 -12.99
N GLY A 599 11.71 -4.66 -12.70
CA GLY A 599 11.99 -3.38 -12.05
C GLY A 599 11.98 -3.40 -10.52
N ILE A 600 11.53 -4.49 -9.89
CA ILE A 600 11.53 -4.70 -8.43
C ILE A 600 12.84 -5.40 -8.07
N HIS A 601 13.81 -4.60 -7.66
CA HIS A 601 15.21 -5.02 -7.60
C HIS A 601 15.53 -6.10 -6.55
N GLU A 602 14.70 -6.27 -5.51
CA GLU A 602 14.89 -7.27 -4.46
C GLU A 602 14.41 -8.69 -4.82
N LEU A 603 13.56 -8.85 -5.84
CA LEU A 603 12.99 -10.16 -6.17
C LEU A 603 14.02 -11.14 -6.76
N PRO A 604 14.89 -10.75 -7.72
CA PRO A 604 15.96 -11.63 -8.18
C PRO A 604 16.92 -12.02 -7.04
N LEU A 605 17.11 -11.12 -6.07
CA LEU A 605 17.92 -11.38 -4.90
C LEU A 605 17.27 -12.44 -4.01
N TYR A 606 15.99 -12.28 -3.67
CA TYR A 606 15.28 -13.29 -2.90
C TYR A 606 15.29 -14.63 -3.62
N ASP A 607 14.99 -14.67 -4.92
CA ASP A 607 15.03 -15.91 -5.71
C ASP A 607 16.38 -16.64 -5.61
N ALA A 608 17.48 -15.90 -5.72
CA ALA A 608 18.81 -16.45 -5.56
C ALA A 608 19.09 -16.93 -4.11
N LEU A 609 18.58 -16.22 -3.10
CA LEU A 609 18.68 -16.64 -1.70
C LEU A 609 17.90 -17.95 -1.46
N PHE A 610 16.67 -18.07 -1.97
CA PHE A 610 15.86 -19.29 -1.88
C PHE A 610 16.60 -20.49 -2.48
N ARG A 611 17.09 -20.36 -3.72
CA ARG A 611 17.84 -21.43 -4.40
C ARG A 611 19.09 -21.86 -3.64
N ARG A 612 19.79 -20.93 -3.00
CA ARG A 612 20.98 -21.26 -2.20
C ARG A 612 20.69 -21.81 -0.81
N LEU A 613 19.46 -21.64 -0.31
CA LEU A 613 18.97 -22.23 0.92
C LEU A 613 18.27 -23.58 0.67
N ASP A 614 18.49 -24.20 -0.50
CA ASP A 614 17.89 -25.48 -0.91
C ASP A 614 16.35 -25.44 -1.02
N HIS A 615 15.80 -24.26 -1.34
CA HIS A 615 14.39 -24.07 -1.70
C HIS A 615 14.23 -23.74 -3.18
N ALA A 616 13.10 -24.14 -3.76
CA ALA A 616 12.77 -23.75 -5.12
C ALA A 616 12.54 -22.24 -5.25
N SER A 617 12.81 -21.74 -6.46
CA SER A 617 12.59 -20.34 -6.86
C SER A 617 11.16 -19.89 -6.58
N LEU A 618 10.99 -18.70 -5.99
CA LEU A 618 9.66 -18.13 -5.77
C LEU A 618 8.89 -17.89 -7.08
N TYR A 619 9.63 -17.60 -8.16
CA TYR A 619 9.06 -17.32 -9.48
C TYR A 619 9.89 -17.99 -10.57
N ALA A 620 9.22 -18.68 -11.49
CA ALA A 620 9.83 -19.17 -12.72
C ALA A 620 10.24 -18.02 -13.66
N THR A 621 11.33 -18.14 -14.42
CA THR A 621 11.67 -17.19 -15.50
C THR A 621 10.74 -17.35 -16.70
N ALA A 622 10.74 -16.37 -17.62
CA ALA A 622 9.98 -16.46 -18.86
C ALA A 622 10.34 -17.72 -19.66
N GLU A 623 11.62 -18.10 -19.72
CA GLU A 623 12.08 -19.31 -20.40
C GLU A 623 11.64 -20.58 -19.67
N GLN A 624 11.59 -20.57 -18.33
CA GLN A 624 11.11 -21.71 -17.55
C GLN A 624 9.61 -21.93 -17.75
N LEU A 625 8.81 -20.86 -17.71
CA LEU A 625 7.36 -20.93 -17.92
C LEU A 625 7.01 -21.52 -19.29
N GLN A 626 7.79 -21.23 -20.33
CA GLN A 626 7.60 -21.79 -21.68
C GLN A 626 7.84 -23.30 -21.78
N ARG A 627 8.48 -23.93 -20.77
CA ARG A 627 8.72 -25.38 -20.74
C ARG A 627 7.54 -26.17 -20.19
N VAL A 628 6.62 -25.53 -19.49
CA VAL A 628 5.44 -26.18 -18.90
C VAL A 628 4.50 -26.66 -20.00
N ARG A 629 3.94 -27.86 -19.85
CA ARG A 629 2.98 -28.49 -20.77
C ARG A 629 1.66 -28.78 -20.05
N LEU A 630 0.58 -28.96 -20.81
CA LEU A 630 -0.75 -29.28 -20.25
C LEU A 630 -0.75 -30.57 -19.41
N GLU A 631 0.08 -31.55 -19.79
CA GLU A 631 0.24 -32.80 -19.03
C GLU A 631 0.85 -32.55 -17.64
N ASP A 632 1.84 -31.65 -17.54
CA ASP A 632 2.43 -31.25 -16.26
C ASP A 632 1.38 -30.61 -15.35
N LEU A 633 0.56 -29.71 -15.90
CA LEU A 633 -0.48 -28.99 -15.16
C LEU A 633 -1.55 -29.94 -14.64
N ARG A 634 -2.01 -30.90 -15.46
CA ARG A 634 -3.00 -31.90 -15.07
C ARG A 634 -2.46 -32.83 -13.98
N ALA A 635 -1.23 -33.31 -14.14
CA ALA A 635 -0.59 -34.18 -13.15
C ALA A 635 -0.31 -33.43 -11.84
N PHE A 636 0.11 -32.17 -11.90
CA PHE A 636 0.31 -31.32 -10.73
C PHE A 636 -1.01 -31.04 -10.01
N TYR A 637 -2.06 -30.70 -10.76
CA TYR A 637 -3.40 -30.46 -10.24
C TYR A 637 -3.92 -31.69 -9.47
N GLN A 638 -3.89 -32.87 -10.11
CA GLN A 638 -4.30 -34.13 -9.48
C GLN A 638 -3.47 -34.45 -8.22
N ARG A 639 -2.18 -34.08 -8.20
CA ARG A 639 -1.32 -34.38 -7.04
C ARG A 639 -1.58 -33.47 -5.84
N TYR A 640 -1.83 -32.19 -6.06
CA TYR A 640 -1.76 -31.18 -5.00
C TYR A 640 -3.07 -30.45 -4.68
N TYR A 641 -4.03 -30.39 -5.61
CA TYR A 641 -5.33 -29.75 -5.37
C TYR A 641 -6.31 -30.75 -4.75
N ARG A 642 -6.04 -31.09 -3.48
CA ARG A 642 -6.85 -32.03 -2.70
C ARG A 642 -7.31 -31.40 -1.38
N PRO A 643 -8.51 -31.73 -0.88
CA PRO A 643 -9.05 -31.17 0.36
C PRO A 643 -8.13 -31.26 1.58
N ASP A 644 -7.41 -32.36 1.76
CA ASP A 644 -6.45 -32.54 2.88
C ASP A 644 -5.28 -31.54 2.87
N ARG A 645 -5.02 -30.89 1.73
CA ARG A 645 -3.97 -29.87 1.56
C ARG A 645 -4.50 -28.45 1.65
N PHE A 646 -5.80 -28.25 1.85
CA PHE A 646 -6.41 -26.94 1.95
C PHE A 646 -6.42 -26.43 3.39
N VAL A 647 -5.98 -25.18 3.57
CA VAL A 647 -6.22 -24.39 4.78
C VAL A 647 -7.08 -23.21 4.39
N MET A 648 -8.22 -23.06 5.03
CA MET A 648 -9.21 -22.04 4.71
C MET A 648 -9.47 -21.15 5.91
N VAL A 649 -9.45 -19.84 5.73
CA VAL A 649 -9.89 -18.86 6.73
C VAL A 649 -11.10 -18.13 6.15
N ILE A 650 -12.21 -18.10 6.87
CA ILE A 650 -13.41 -17.35 6.49
C ILE A 650 -13.74 -16.33 7.58
N ALA A 651 -13.93 -15.07 7.19
CA ALA A 651 -14.10 -13.95 8.12
C ALA A 651 -15.15 -12.94 7.63
N GLY A 652 -16.10 -12.59 8.48
CA GLY A 652 -17.08 -11.54 8.17
C GLY A 652 -18.07 -11.29 9.31
N ASP A 653 -18.98 -10.32 9.17
CA ASP A 653 -20.02 -10.03 10.16
C ASP A 653 -21.18 -11.03 10.10
N LEU A 654 -20.85 -12.30 10.31
CA LEU A 654 -21.79 -13.41 10.44
C LEU A 654 -21.43 -14.22 11.69
N PRO A 655 -22.41 -14.87 12.34
CA PRO A 655 -22.13 -15.84 13.39
C PRO A 655 -21.14 -16.90 12.94
N VAL A 656 -20.23 -17.29 13.84
CA VAL A 656 -19.15 -18.24 13.53
C VAL A 656 -19.73 -19.62 13.17
N GLU A 657 -20.85 -19.98 13.79
CA GLU A 657 -21.61 -21.21 13.52
C GLU A 657 -22.09 -21.22 12.08
N GLN A 658 -22.66 -20.12 11.60
CA GLN A 658 -23.14 -20.00 10.23
C GLN A 658 -21.99 -20.11 9.22
N LEU A 659 -20.86 -19.44 9.48
CA LEU A 659 -19.67 -19.55 8.63
C LEU A 659 -19.16 -20.99 8.58
N THR A 660 -19.12 -21.67 9.72
CA THR A 660 -18.67 -23.06 9.85
C THR A 660 -19.60 -24.02 9.11
N GLU A 661 -20.91 -23.87 9.26
CA GLU A 661 -21.92 -24.67 8.55
C GLU A 661 -21.80 -24.54 7.03
N LEU A 662 -21.56 -23.33 6.54
CA LEU A 662 -21.32 -23.09 5.12
C LEU A 662 -20.05 -23.80 4.64
N MET A 663 -18.95 -23.70 5.40
CA MET A 663 -17.72 -24.42 5.05
C MET A 663 -17.90 -25.94 5.06
N GLN A 664 -18.63 -26.48 6.04
CA GLN A 664 -18.97 -27.91 6.10
C GLN A 664 -19.86 -28.33 4.92
N ARG A 665 -20.84 -27.51 4.52
CA ARG A 665 -21.73 -27.79 3.39
C ARG A 665 -20.97 -27.88 2.07
N TYR A 666 -20.07 -26.93 1.80
CA TYR A 666 -19.38 -26.84 0.52
C TYR A 666 -18.11 -27.70 0.46
N PHE A 667 -17.36 -27.81 1.56
CA PHE A 667 -16.05 -28.45 1.60
C PHE A 667 -15.97 -29.65 2.55
N GLY A 668 -17.06 -30.05 3.21
CA GLY A 668 -17.04 -31.09 4.24
C GLY A 668 -17.11 -32.53 3.74
N VAL A 669 -17.61 -32.78 2.54
CA VAL A 669 -17.68 -34.12 1.92
C VAL A 669 -16.86 -34.11 0.63
N ALA A 670 -16.00 -35.10 0.45
CA ALA A 670 -15.35 -35.32 -0.85
C ALA A 670 -16.44 -35.75 -1.84
N ASP A 671 -16.72 -34.92 -2.86
CA ASP A 671 -17.60 -35.33 -3.95
C ASP A 671 -17.03 -36.65 -4.52
N GLY A 672 -17.83 -37.72 -4.51
CA GLY A 672 -17.41 -39.08 -4.82
C GLY A 672 -16.97 -39.32 -6.28
N GLN A 673 -16.56 -38.30 -7.01
CA GLN A 673 -16.05 -38.35 -8.38
C GLN A 673 -14.91 -37.34 -8.57
N ASN A 674 -13.74 -37.86 -8.96
CA ASN A 674 -12.52 -37.15 -9.42
C ASN A 674 -11.76 -36.21 -8.46
N ILE A 675 -12.02 -36.24 -7.16
CA ILE A 675 -10.98 -35.81 -6.20
C ILE A 675 -10.09 -37.03 -5.96
N PRO A 676 -8.78 -37.01 -6.25
CA PRO A 676 -7.89 -38.15 -5.96
C PRO A 676 -7.92 -38.45 -4.46
N ILE A 677 -8.57 -39.55 -4.09
CA ILE A 677 -8.68 -40.05 -2.72
C ILE A 677 -7.31 -40.55 -2.26
N SER A 678 -7.00 -40.39 -0.97
CA SER A 678 -5.76 -40.87 -0.34
C SER A 678 -5.50 -42.34 -0.70
N GLY A 679 -4.47 -42.61 -1.50
CA GLY A 679 -3.76 -43.87 -1.40
C GLY A 679 -3.01 -43.88 -0.07
N ALA A 680 -3.22 -44.92 0.74
CA ALA A 680 -2.36 -45.28 1.86
C ALA A 680 -0.96 -45.60 1.29
N GLY A 681 -0.16 -44.56 1.13
CA GLY A 681 1.13 -44.59 0.46
C GLY A 681 1.63 -43.15 0.42
N SER A 682 2.34 -42.75 1.47
CA SER A 682 2.99 -41.45 1.59
C SER A 682 4.04 -41.29 0.47
N ALA A 683 3.62 -40.84 -0.71
CA ALA A 683 4.49 -40.03 -1.54
C ALA A 683 4.66 -38.71 -0.76
N GLY A 684 5.85 -38.50 -0.20
CA GLY A 684 6.15 -37.56 0.89
C GLY A 684 5.42 -36.22 0.82
N ASP A 685 4.99 -35.74 1.98
CA ASP A 685 4.49 -34.39 2.16
C ASP A 685 5.50 -33.37 1.57
N PRO A 686 5.11 -32.40 0.71
CA PRO A 686 5.94 -31.24 0.38
C PRO A 686 6.32 -30.39 1.59
N LEU A 687 5.56 -30.51 2.69
CA LEU A 687 5.97 -30.05 4.01
C LEU A 687 6.67 -31.18 4.79
N SER A 688 7.46 -32.02 4.09
CA SER A 688 8.32 -33.01 4.74
C SER A 688 9.36 -32.25 5.54
N ASP A 689 9.49 -32.65 6.79
CA ASP A 689 10.62 -32.39 7.67
C ASP A 689 11.91 -32.76 6.91
N LYS A 690 12.47 -31.81 6.14
CA LYS A 690 13.80 -31.97 5.53
C LYS A 690 14.73 -32.02 6.73
N GLY A 691 15.05 -33.24 7.18
CA GLY A 691 15.76 -33.48 8.43
C GLY A 691 16.84 -32.43 8.67
N HIS A 692 16.74 -31.74 9.80
CA HIS A 692 17.62 -30.63 10.12
C HIS A 692 19.08 -31.08 10.07
N PRO A 693 19.96 -30.45 9.27
CA PRO A 693 21.37 -30.49 9.60
C PRO A 693 21.54 -29.93 11.01
N ALA A 694 22.54 -30.43 11.74
CA ALA A 694 22.98 -29.79 12.98
C ALA A 694 23.14 -28.28 12.75
N GLU A 695 22.66 -27.47 13.72
CA GLU A 695 22.68 -26.00 13.73
C GLU A 695 23.68 -25.39 12.73
N SER A 696 23.19 -24.95 11.57
CA SER A 696 24.04 -24.35 10.54
C SER A 696 23.42 -23.05 10.04
N VAL A 697 23.83 -21.94 10.65
CA VAL A 697 23.53 -20.60 10.15
C VAL A 697 24.38 -20.36 8.90
N HIS A 698 23.78 -20.53 7.72
CA HIS A 698 24.43 -20.21 6.45
C HIS A 698 24.18 -18.76 6.08
N VAL A 699 25.14 -17.87 6.29
CA VAL A 699 25.06 -16.50 5.76
C VAL A 699 25.38 -16.51 4.27
N LEU A 700 24.35 -16.43 3.44
CA LEU A 700 24.48 -16.44 1.97
C LEU A 700 24.43 -15.04 1.41
N ILE A 701 25.48 -14.68 0.67
CA ILE A 701 25.59 -13.37 0.03
C ILE A 701 25.35 -13.53 -1.47
N VAL A 702 24.41 -12.75 -1.99
CA VAL A 702 24.12 -12.65 -3.42
C VAL A 702 24.27 -11.20 -3.85
N ASP A 703 25.08 -10.97 -4.89
CA ASP A 703 25.15 -9.69 -5.59
C ASP A 703 24.09 -9.69 -6.69
N ALA A 704 23.06 -8.85 -6.55
CA ALA A 704 22.09 -8.63 -7.61
C ALA A 704 22.38 -7.29 -8.29
N PHE A 705 22.53 -7.31 -9.61
CA PHE A 705 22.71 -6.12 -10.45
C PHE A 705 21.38 -5.77 -11.11
N SER A 706 20.93 -4.52 -10.94
CA SER A 706 19.83 -3.99 -11.73
C SER A 706 20.22 -3.96 -13.22
N ARG A 707 19.36 -4.50 -14.09
CA ARG A 707 19.48 -4.38 -15.56
C ARG A 707 18.94 -3.05 -16.10
N ALA A 708 18.46 -2.15 -15.23
CA ALA A 708 17.91 -0.86 -15.64
C ALA A 708 19.01 0.14 -16.06
N PRO A 709 18.73 1.07 -16.99
CA PRO A 709 19.71 2.07 -17.44
C PRO A 709 19.94 3.22 -16.45
N ALA A 710 19.09 3.36 -15.41
CA ALA A 710 19.14 4.42 -14.40
C ALA A 710 20.27 4.23 -13.34
N ALA A 711 21.50 3.98 -13.82
CA ALA A 711 22.70 3.64 -13.06
C ALA A 711 22.65 2.30 -12.29
N PRO A 712 23.75 1.51 -12.27
CA PRO A 712 23.74 0.19 -11.63
C PRO A 712 23.57 0.34 -10.11
N THR A 713 22.39 -0.04 -9.61
CA THR A 713 22.14 -0.23 -8.18
C THR A 713 22.60 -1.62 -7.79
N PHE A 714 23.31 -1.72 -6.67
CA PHE A 714 23.88 -2.96 -6.16
C PHE A 714 23.13 -3.43 -4.93
N TYR A 715 22.82 -4.72 -4.84
CA TYR A 715 22.19 -5.30 -3.65
C TYR A 715 23.10 -6.34 -3.02
N ILE A 716 23.20 -6.29 -1.69
CA ILE A 716 23.75 -7.37 -0.88
C ILE A 716 22.59 -8.01 -0.12
N GLY A 717 22.30 -9.28 -0.42
CA GLY A 717 21.34 -10.06 0.35
C GLY A 717 21.99 -10.91 1.44
N PHE A 718 21.21 -11.25 2.45
CA PHE A 718 21.51 -12.33 3.38
C PHE A 718 20.26 -13.20 3.58
N GLY A 719 20.49 -14.48 3.86
CA GLY A 719 19.45 -15.41 4.28
C GLY A 719 19.97 -16.23 5.44
N LEU A 720 19.11 -16.51 6.42
CA LEU A 720 19.41 -17.37 7.57
C LEU A 720 18.31 -18.42 7.65
N ARG A 721 18.71 -19.67 7.86
CA ARG A 721 17.80 -20.79 8.15
C ARG A 721 17.78 -21.03 9.64
N VAL A 722 16.58 -21.05 10.22
CA VAL A 722 16.35 -21.14 11.67
C VAL A 722 15.32 -22.24 11.93
N PRO A 723 15.56 -23.20 12.83
CA PRO A 723 14.53 -24.16 13.22
C PRO A 723 13.38 -23.42 13.94
N VAL A 724 12.13 -23.78 13.64
CA VAL A 724 10.94 -23.22 14.30
C VAL A 724 10.03 -24.38 14.72
N ARG A 725 10.11 -24.74 16.01
CA ARG A 725 9.48 -25.93 16.61
C ARG A 725 8.39 -25.57 17.61
N SER A 726 8.32 -24.31 18.06
CA SER A 726 7.30 -23.82 18.98
C SER A 726 6.82 -22.40 18.61
N SER A 727 5.72 -21.98 19.22
CA SER A 727 5.18 -20.64 19.06
C SER A 727 6.12 -19.56 19.66
N GLU A 728 6.82 -19.88 20.75
CA GLU A 728 7.87 -19.01 21.31
C GLU A 728 9.03 -18.85 20.31
N GLU A 729 9.40 -19.92 19.62
CA GLU A 729 10.46 -19.87 18.60
C GLU A 729 10.07 -19.02 17.39
N TYR A 730 8.81 -19.12 16.97
CA TYR A 730 8.23 -18.25 15.96
C TYR A 730 8.26 -16.77 16.37
N ALA A 731 7.79 -16.45 17.58
CA ALA A 731 7.79 -15.08 18.09
C ALA A 731 9.20 -14.49 18.18
N ALA A 732 10.17 -15.28 18.65
CA ALA A 732 11.56 -14.85 18.71
C ALA A 732 12.14 -14.57 17.32
N LEU A 733 11.81 -15.37 16.30
CA LEU A 733 12.24 -15.12 14.93
C LEU A 733 11.73 -13.77 14.39
N LEU A 734 10.47 -13.43 14.67
CA LEU A 734 9.90 -12.12 14.31
C LEU A 734 10.61 -10.96 15.02
N VAL A 735 10.89 -11.11 16.32
CA VAL A 735 11.64 -10.11 17.09
C VAL A 735 13.07 -9.97 16.58
N TRP A 736 13.71 -11.09 16.21
CA TRP A 736 15.06 -11.07 15.66
C TRP A 736 15.13 -10.35 14.31
N GLN A 737 14.16 -10.59 13.41
CA GLN A 737 14.00 -9.81 12.19
C GLN A 737 13.92 -8.31 12.51
N ALA A 738 13.05 -7.94 13.46
CA ALA A 738 12.82 -6.55 13.83
C ALA A 738 14.09 -5.88 14.36
N MET A 739 14.87 -6.58 15.19
CA MET A 739 16.16 -6.10 15.68
C MET A 739 17.18 -5.86 14.56
N LEU A 740 17.21 -6.75 13.56
CA LEU A 740 18.19 -6.70 12.48
C LEU A 740 17.87 -5.64 11.43
N CYS A 741 16.61 -5.55 10.98
CA CYS A 741 16.28 -4.88 9.71
C CYS A 741 15.19 -3.82 9.78
N GLU A 742 14.52 -3.66 10.91
CA GLU A 742 13.22 -2.99 10.95
C GLU A 742 13.28 -1.71 11.77
N GLY A 743 12.96 -0.60 11.11
CA GLY A 743 13.19 0.75 11.63
C GLY A 743 14.65 1.22 11.47
N LYS A 744 14.83 2.51 11.70
CA LYS A 744 16.12 3.21 11.73
C LYS A 744 16.97 2.81 12.93
N GLY A 745 16.36 2.35 14.03
CA GLY A 745 17.09 1.80 15.18
C GLY A 745 17.70 0.41 14.94
N SER A 746 17.35 -0.26 13.83
CA SER A 746 17.82 -1.61 13.52
C SER A 746 19.34 -1.69 13.37
N LEU A 747 19.91 -2.87 13.64
CA LEU A 747 21.36 -3.07 13.62
C LEU A 747 21.96 -2.77 12.25
N LEU A 748 21.33 -3.25 11.18
CA LEU A 748 21.80 -3.02 9.82
C LEU A 748 21.68 -1.55 9.44
N PHE A 749 20.59 -0.87 9.80
CA PHE A 749 20.44 0.55 9.51
C PHE A 749 21.52 1.39 10.19
N ARG A 750 21.73 1.23 11.50
CA ARG A 750 22.75 1.98 12.26
C ARG A 750 24.16 1.73 11.72
N GLN A 751 24.50 0.47 11.44
CA GLN A 751 25.85 0.10 11.03
C GLN A 751 26.20 0.55 9.61
N PHE A 752 25.24 0.51 8.67
CA PHE A 752 25.50 0.84 7.28
C PHE A 752 25.09 2.28 6.94
N ARG A 753 23.90 2.74 7.33
CA ARG A 753 23.39 4.06 6.91
C ARG A 753 23.89 5.19 7.78
N GLU A 754 23.70 5.10 9.08
CA GLU A 754 24.17 6.16 9.99
C GLU A 754 25.70 6.18 10.07
N GLY A 755 26.31 5.02 10.31
CA GLY A 755 27.76 4.93 10.52
C GLY A 755 28.63 5.12 9.28
N GLN A 756 28.10 4.98 8.06
CA GLN A 756 28.89 5.03 6.82
C GLN A 756 28.22 5.78 5.65
N GLY A 757 26.95 6.17 5.75
CA GLY A 757 26.21 6.76 4.63
C GLY A 757 25.85 5.78 3.51
N LEU A 758 25.66 4.49 3.83
CA LEU A 758 25.40 3.40 2.87
C LEU A 758 24.09 2.64 3.20
N GLY A 759 23.37 2.15 2.20
CA GLY A 759 22.03 1.58 2.42
C GLY A 759 20.93 2.60 2.15
N TYR A 760 20.56 2.77 0.88
CA TYR A 760 19.37 3.59 0.56
C TYR A 760 18.10 2.89 1.05
N ALA A 761 18.03 1.57 0.88
CA ALA A 761 16.96 0.74 1.41
C ALA A 761 17.53 -0.47 2.14
N PHE A 762 16.82 -0.82 3.21
CA PHE A 762 16.96 -2.06 3.95
C PHE A 762 15.62 -2.77 3.88
N GLY A 763 15.66 -4.09 4.00
CA GLY A 763 14.44 -4.85 4.22
C GLY A 763 14.76 -6.21 4.79
N GLY A 764 13.82 -6.74 5.56
CA GLY A 764 13.85 -8.08 6.08
C GLY A 764 12.48 -8.72 5.95
N ARG A 765 12.43 -10.03 5.77
CA ARG A 765 11.21 -10.82 5.88
C ARG A 765 11.48 -12.18 6.48
N THR A 766 10.49 -12.64 7.21
CA THR A 766 10.43 -13.98 7.78
C THR A 766 9.47 -14.80 6.94
N VAL A 767 9.91 -15.97 6.55
CA VAL A 767 9.10 -16.98 5.89
C VAL A 767 9.14 -18.23 6.75
N VAL A 768 8.00 -18.89 6.94
CA VAL A 768 7.91 -20.06 7.82
C VAL A 768 7.34 -21.25 7.07
N TRP A 769 7.91 -22.42 7.32
CA TRP A 769 7.47 -23.75 6.92
C TRP A 769 7.34 -24.62 8.16
N ARG A 770 6.90 -25.87 7.95
CA ARG A 770 6.79 -26.85 9.02
C ARG A 770 8.18 -27.20 9.56
N GLY A 771 8.45 -26.78 10.79
CA GLY A 771 9.71 -27.03 11.50
C GLY A 771 10.83 -26.02 11.20
N GLU A 772 10.63 -25.07 10.30
CA GLU A 772 11.69 -24.20 9.78
C GLU A 772 11.20 -22.77 9.50
N GLY A 773 12.06 -21.79 9.73
CA GLY A 773 11.88 -20.41 9.31
C GLY A 773 13.11 -19.91 8.56
N LEU A 774 12.88 -19.11 7.53
CA LEU A 774 13.91 -18.35 6.84
C LEU A 774 13.78 -16.88 7.20
N LEU A 775 14.88 -16.29 7.68
CA LEU A 775 15.03 -14.84 7.77
C LEU A 775 15.85 -14.35 6.57
N LEU A 776 15.20 -13.65 5.66
CA LEU A 776 15.81 -13.10 4.46
C LEU A 776 15.89 -11.58 4.60
N GLY A 777 16.95 -10.96 4.11
CA GLY A 777 17.05 -9.51 4.09
C GLY A 777 18.02 -8.99 3.04
N PHE A 778 18.00 -7.68 2.86
CA PHE A 778 18.81 -7.01 1.86
C PHE A 778 19.28 -5.62 2.29
N LEU A 779 20.36 -5.18 1.63
CA LEU A 779 21.00 -3.89 1.74
C LEU A 779 21.19 -3.32 0.33
N GLN A 780 20.44 -2.27 -0.03
CA GLN A 780 20.57 -1.58 -1.32
C GLN A 780 21.71 -0.54 -1.26
N LEU A 781 22.66 -0.66 -2.17
CA LEU A 781 23.83 0.20 -2.29
C LEU A 781 23.78 1.02 -3.60
N GLY A 782 24.35 2.23 -3.55
CA GLY A 782 24.47 3.11 -4.71
C GLY A 782 25.54 2.68 -5.73
N THR A 783 25.80 3.53 -6.71
CA THR A 783 26.50 3.27 -7.99
C THR A 783 28.02 3.07 -7.91
N GLU A 784 28.57 2.96 -6.70
CA GLU A 784 30.01 2.93 -6.42
C GLU A 784 30.31 1.67 -5.58
N ARG A 785 31.40 1.60 -4.82
CA ARG A 785 31.63 0.57 -3.78
C ARG A 785 31.74 -0.90 -4.23
N ALA A 786 31.74 -1.27 -5.52
CA ALA A 786 32.20 -2.61 -5.96
C ALA A 786 33.63 -2.90 -5.45
N SER A 787 34.46 -1.86 -5.31
CA SER A 787 35.80 -1.87 -4.69
C SER A 787 35.80 -2.11 -3.17
N ARG A 788 34.70 -1.82 -2.47
CA ARG A 788 34.53 -2.01 -1.01
C ARG A 788 33.70 -3.25 -0.67
N ARG A 789 33.42 -4.10 -1.66
CA ARG A 789 32.58 -5.30 -1.50
C ARG A 789 32.98 -6.14 -0.30
N ASP A 790 34.23 -6.61 -0.25
CA ASP A 790 34.67 -7.53 0.81
C ASP A 790 34.61 -6.90 2.21
N GLU A 791 34.85 -5.59 2.31
CA GLU A 791 34.68 -4.84 3.55
C GLU A 791 33.22 -4.86 4.01
N LEU A 792 32.28 -4.52 3.11
CA LEU A 792 30.84 -4.49 3.41
C LEU A 792 30.30 -5.88 3.76
N LEU A 793 30.78 -6.93 3.09
CA LEU A 793 30.39 -8.30 3.38
C LEU A 793 30.85 -8.77 4.75
N ASN A 794 32.07 -8.43 5.17
CA ASN A 794 32.55 -8.83 6.50
C ASN A 794 32.01 -7.91 7.62
N ARG A 795 31.64 -6.66 7.32
CA ARG A 795 30.75 -5.85 8.19
C ARG A 795 29.40 -6.55 8.39
N LEU A 796 28.74 -7.00 7.31
CA LEU A 796 27.42 -7.66 7.37
C LEU A 796 27.47 -8.98 8.15
N ARG A 797 28.47 -9.83 7.88
CA ARG A 797 28.69 -11.07 8.64
C ARG A 797 28.88 -10.82 10.13
N THR A 798 29.58 -9.73 10.48
CA THR A 798 29.77 -9.33 11.87
C THR A 798 28.44 -8.85 12.49
N ALA A 799 27.64 -8.09 11.75
CA ALA A 799 26.32 -7.60 12.19
C ALA A 799 25.34 -8.75 12.51
N LEU A 800 25.35 -9.79 11.66
CA LEU A 800 24.46 -10.94 11.78
C LEU A 800 24.85 -11.88 12.93
N ARG A 801 26.12 -11.86 13.37
CA ARG A 801 26.61 -12.59 14.55
C ARG A 801 26.40 -11.74 15.80
N LEU A 802 25.16 -11.71 16.29
CA LEU A 802 24.79 -10.98 17.51
C LEU A 802 25.47 -11.58 18.73
N LYS A 803 26.64 -11.05 19.10
CA LYS A 803 27.37 -11.50 20.31
C LYS A 803 26.68 -11.06 21.61
N THR A 804 25.93 -9.97 21.57
CA THR A 804 25.23 -9.40 22.73
C THR A 804 23.94 -8.72 22.28
N LEU A 805 22.83 -8.99 22.98
CA LEU A 805 21.55 -8.34 22.74
C LEU A 805 21.39 -7.18 23.73
N GLU A 806 21.45 -5.95 23.23
CA GLU A 806 21.17 -4.77 24.06
C GLU A 806 19.71 -4.78 24.51
N PRO A 807 19.40 -4.67 25.82
CA PRO A 807 18.02 -4.71 26.31
C PRO A 807 17.10 -3.66 25.66
N ALA A 808 17.64 -2.47 25.36
CA ALA A 808 16.90 -1.42 24.66
C ALA A 808 16.53 -1.82 23.22
N ALA A 809 17.42 -2.50 22.50
CA ALA A 809 17.14 -2.98 21.15
C ALA A 809 16.08 -4.09 21.14
N LEU A 810 16.12 -4.98 22.14
CA LEU A 810 15.09 -6.01 22.32
C LEU A 810 13.72 -5.38 22.64
N CYS A 811 13.67 -4.47 23.62
CA CYS A 811 12.43 -3.79 24.00
C CYS A 811 11.80 -3.04 22.81
N ARG A 812 12.62 -2.34 22.02
CA ARG A 812 12.19 -1.67 20.78
C ARG A 812 11.62 -2.66 19.77
N ALA A 813 12.33 -3.76 19.50
CA ALA A 813 11.88 -4.77 18.55
C ALA A 813 10.57 -5.45 18.98
N VAL A 814 10.43 -5.77 20.27
CA VAL A 814 9.18 -6.29 20.84
C VAL A 814 8.03 -5.31 20.60
N ALA A 815 8.23 -4.02 20.90
CA ALA A 815 7.22 -2.99 20.69
C ALA A 815 6.83 -2.86 19.20
N LEU A 816 7.81 -2.91 18.28
CA LEU A 816 7.56 -2.85 16.84
C LEU A 816 6.77 -4.07 16.34
N VAL A 817 7.09 -5.28 16.80
CA VAL A 817 6.37 -6.50 16.42
C VAL A 817 4.94 -6.47 16.97
N GLU A 818 4.75 -6.04 18.23
CA GLU A 818 3.41 -5.92 18.84
C GLU A 818 2.56 -4.90 18.07
N ALA A 819 3.10 -3.72 17.79
CA ALA A 819 2.37 -2.69 17.09
C ALA A 819 2.08 -3.05 15.63
N ARG A 820 3.00 -3.75 14.93
CA ARG A 820 2.69 -4.36 13.62
C ARG A 820 1.50 -5.28 13.77
N TRP A 821 1.55 -6.22 14.71
CA TRP A 821 0.47 -7.18 14.91
C TRP A 821 -0.88 -6.48 15.14
N ARG A 822 -0.91 -5.43 15.97
CA ARG A 822 -2.11 -4.59 16.19
C ARG A 822 -2.60 -3.89 14.92
N ARG A 823 -1.70 -3.42 14.05
CA ARG A 823 -2.07 -2.84 12.74
C ARG A 823 -2.58 -3.91 11.77
N ASP A 824 -1.96 -5.07 11.75
CA ASP A 824 -2.36 -6.21 10.91
C ASP A 824 -3.76 -6.71 11.36
N GLN A 825 -4.06 -6.66 12.66
CA GLN A 825 -5.41 -6.86 13.24
C GLN A 825 -6.43 -5.76 12.88
N MET A 826 -6.00 -4.62 12.31
CA MET A 826 -6.88 -3.59 11.74
C MET A 826 -7.12 -3.77 10.24
N ASP A 827 -6.64 -4.87 9.65
CA ASP A 827 -6.81 -5.22 8.25
C ASP A 827 -7.29 -6.68 8.12
N ILE A 828 -8.58 -6.89 7.78
CA ILE A 828 -9.14 -8.25 7.64
C ILE A 828 -8.37 -9.11 6.64
N PHE A 829 -7.81 -8.54 5.56
CA PHE A 829 -7.07 -9.30 4.56
C PHE A 829 -5.73 -9.76 5.14
N GLU A 830 -4.99 -8.87 5.78
CA GLU A 830 -3.72 -9.20 6.40
C GLU A 830 -3.91 -10.14 7.60
N HIS A 831 -4.90 -9.88 8.47
CA HIS A 831 -5.22 -10.76 9.58
C HIS A 831 -5.55 -12.18 9.12
N THR A 832 -6.49 -12.34 8.17
CA THR A 832 -6.84 -13.67 7.63
C THR A 832 -5.66 -14.33 6.90
N ARG A 833 -4.82 -13.55 6.20
CA ARG A 833 -3.59 -14.02 5.57
C ARG A 833 -2.59 -14.57 6.59
N ARG A 834 -2.39 -13.88 7.71
CA ARG A 834 -1.47 -14.32 8.76
C ARG A 834 -1.96 -15.61 9.43
N LEU A 835 -3.27 -15.71 9.71
CA LEU A 835 -3.88 -16.92 10.23
C LEU A 835 -3.72 -18.12 9.28
N VAL A 836 -3.98 -17.94 7.98
CA VAL A 836 -3.88 -19.04 7.01
C VAL A 836 -2.43 -19.51 6.85
N ILE A 837 -1.47 -18.59 6.85
CA ILE A 837 -0.03 -18.89 6.75
C ILE A 837 0.48 -19.58 8.02
N ALA A 838 0.11 -19.10 9.21
CA ALA A 838 0.50 -19.71 10.47
C ALA A 838 -0.03 -21.15 10.59
N GLU A 839 -1.29 -21.39 10.24
CA GLU A 839 -1.88 -22.72 10.27
C GLU A 839 -1.27 -23.67 9.22
N ALA A 840 -0.98 -23.15 8.02
CA ALA A 840 -0.39 -23.96 6.95
C ALA A 840 1.09 -24.29 7.17
N SER A 841 1.85 -23.36 7.75
CA SER A 841 3.25 -23.59 8.13
C SER A 841 3.38 -24.52 9.34
N GLY A 842 2.30 -24.87 10.04
CA GLY A 842 2.34 -25.73 11.22
C GLY A 842 2.74 -25.00 12.52
N VAL A 843 3.02 -23.69 12.45
CA VAL A 843 3.17 -22.81 13.63
C VAL A 843 1.84 -22.73 14.41
N GLY A 844 0.72 -22.82 13.68
CA GLY A 844 -0.64 -22.82 14.22
C GLY A 844 -1.22 -21.42 14.38
N TYR A 845 -2.51 -21.27 14.09
CA TYR A 845 -3.20 -19.97 14.17
C TYR A 845 -3.17 -19.33 15.57
N LEU A 846 -3.11 -20.15 16.64
CA LEU A 846 -3.03 -19.68 18.02
C LEU A 846 -1.74 -18.92 18.33
N ALA A 847 -0.63 -19.25 17.65
CA ALA A 847 0.63 -18.52 17.83
C ALA A 847 0.49 -17.08 17.30
N GLU A 848 -0.24 -16.92 16.19
CA GLU A 848 -0.53 -15.63 15.60
C GLU A 848 -1.53 -14.84 16.45
N GLN A 849 -2.60 -15.45 16.95
CA GLN A 849 -3.55 -14.79 17.86
C GLN A 849 -2.89 -14.35 19.17
N ASN A 850 -2.12 -15.23 19.80
CA ASN A 850 -1.51 -14.98 21.11
C ASN A 850 -0.14 -14.32 21.01
N LEU A 851 0.22 -13.75 19.86
CA LEU A 851 1.53 -13.13 19.66
C LEU A 851 1.86 -12.09 20.74
N PRO A 852 0.93 -11.19 21.17
CA PRO A 852 1.21 -10.27 22.27
C PRO A 852 1.60 -10.95 23.59
N GLU A 853 0.99 -12.09 23.93
CA GLU A 853 1.34 -12.85 25.14
C GLU A 853 2.68 -13.57 25.00
N LEU A 854 3.02 -14.04 23.79
CA LEU A 854 4.35 -14.60 23.50
C LEU A 854 5.44 -13.52 23.59
N LEU A 855 5.15 -12.31 23.10
CA LEU A 855 6.07 -11.17 23.13
C LEU A 855 6.45 -10.75 24.55
N LYS A 856 5.54 -10.87 25.54
CA LYS A 856 5.84 -10.60 26.95
C LYS A 856 6.89 -11.55 27.55
N LYS A 857 7.11 -12.72 26.95
CA LYS A 857 8.11 -13.71 27.37
C LYS A 857 9.48 -13.49 26.73
N MET A 858 9.64 -12.48 25.86
CA MET A 858 10.87 -12.28 25.11
C MET A 858 11.97 -11.68 25.99
N GLU A 859 12.98 -12.48 26.29
CA GLU A 859 14.14 -12.09 27.09
C GLU A 859 15.45 -12.45 26.36
N PRO A 860 16.57 -11.75 26.63
CA PRO A 860 17.85 -12.03 25.97
C PRO A 860 18.31 -13.49 26.05
N ALA A 861 17.97 -14.20 27.14
CA ALA A 861 18.31 -15.60 27.34
C ALA A 861 17.64 -16.53 26.31
N LEU A 862 16.43 -16.20 25.87
CA LEU A 862 15.70 -17.00 24.89
C LEU A 862 16.49 -17.05 23.57
N PHE A 863 16.95 -15.90 23.07
CA PHE A 863 17.77 -15.76 21.86
C PHE A 863 19.11 -16.50 21.93
N ALA A 864 19.71 -16.63 23.11
CA ALA A 864 20.95 -17.40 23.28
C ALA A 864 20.72 -18.92 23.10
N ALA A 865 19.50 -19.41 23.35
CA ALA A 865 19.14 -20.81 23.15
C ALA A 865 18.83 -21.17 21.68
N PHE A 866 18.60 -20.19 20.80
CA PHE A 866 18.37 -20.38 19.35
C PHE A 866 19.63 -20.62 18.52
N GLY A 867 20.81 -20.72 19.14
CA GLY A 867 22.06 -20.90 18.40
C GLY A 867 22.50 -19.66 17.59
N VAL A 868 22.07 -18.45 17.97
CA VAL A 868 22.45 -17.17 17.32
C VAL A 868 23.92 -16.77 17.56
N LYS A 869 24.74 -17.66 18.16
CA LYS A 869 26.16 -17.39 18.45
C LYS A 869 27.08 -17.43 17.24
#